data_AF-A0A5J4UUQ3-F1
#
_entry.id   AF-A0A5J4UUQ3-F1
#
_cell.length_a   1.000
_cell.length_b   1.000
_cell.length_c   1.000
_cell.angle_alpha   90.00
_cell.angle_beta   90.00
_cell.angle_gamma   90.00
#
_symmetry.space_group_name_H-M   'P 1'
#
loop_
_entity.id
_entity.type
_entity.pdbx_description
1 polymer ?
#
loop_
_entity_poly.entity_id
_entity_poly.type
_entity_poly.pdbx_seq_one_letter_code
_entity_poly.pdbx_strand_id
1 'polypeptide(L)'
;MRSELWGASASLIQCNGLGRSVISGLRVGRNKLEFGISNGAVFEVILGSLILIDVKVERVIMMQNENESNSYINDKNEMLGLIIVKENAKLLRLEKCIISNISIYNKGSAILMKGGLNSKLEIKDCNFIQESNAPQSISAIRFISLNNGQVLDVDGAVFSGFTADSQYNSQGGAIYIDMKTYDVSLRFRRCVFAQNSALNGGTNIFIAYKQSPQRVRRDSFLGCYACAYSSIDQEKSFCYTIGNDNEVFIDERDSLQSSFFQQQSNDGVWFIGKADGNHTYNPIIKCGLPTNPCLSFDQIVSYIHQNDSLKVETIQFCEGIYNTPQITVPSSQALSINIVGCNSLITEISAQQNIEKVLIQGQEDQSIIIERIHMTLSNNSPQSGFVNVQGSNAGLILSEVRVSGLVVSAPSSSTLEPKYLFHSAGIIYLEDVIIENIFLQTGSIILAEQVRKSNEQASAGIEWLGLRSSGIYGCYFNEITTNESRIISILDSSLSSNSISTQNNKLQSNADSQSFIIHDSIFSNCVTSVNVLDTETKGGIVHIMSDGIKFDIITCEFRRCQVLGRNLVYIGWTGDDSNASAAKTIMISDTIFTECSSVIPGMRVVAQDIYNPQKYFIMQDSNTNYPYTEQNQLYSDEKATYDEVYKHGLIYLESLTAGDKLGISSSRYDIYGIFVAECHSAVGSGLTATKVTLYITESVFIMPICYSNVIYLNQTRGKIESCYFKGRNSTYEDPLLQTESEEIVDDTWALCPGQSTYYSTTTHGLVYLTKGLYEIESDQFEQSQVGAVKVDTADVVMNNVSFIEPKLEDEALYDGGQNLVVCVGKSHLEVVDAIINGFTEDNCSYRTNQIEEYFEMSKNDNSACTLNILKDGLCQMRVTYKWELPQTPIVVLEKVRLVINLKDEEEPFKFELEGNNFVPLVFTIMIDQIRLKTKDEIHDEVMNNIEEKKKYEQNNTLSNLMQIFQHRFINKNEFEEKRNKTIHFTNQQQKNSFIANEVDYTRDSYGRIAWPPEGASQVPFLVLASVHGTKRASFSMKDISWLDSRTSYYGILASNDGKKFTGENGEEGKEIRLEIDIKYGE
;
A
#
# COMPACT_ATOMS: atom_id res chain seq x y z
N MET A 1 -16.25 -35.96 -51.20
CA MET A 1 -16.88 -37.30 -51.34
C MET A 1 -18.14 -37.32 -50.47
N ARG A 2 -19.29 -37.79 -50.97
CA ARG A 2 -20.53 -37.90 -50.19
C ARG A 2 -20.85 -39.38 -49.99
N SER A 3 -20.99 -39.81 -48.74
CA SER A 3 -21.34 -41.19 -48.38
C SER A 3 -22.65 -41.21 -47.60
N GLU A 4 -23.54 -42.15 -47.92
CA GLU A 4 -24.83 -42.37 -47.26
C GLU A 4 -24.79 -43.72 -46.53
N LEU A 5 -25.22 -43.75 -45.26
CA LEU A 5 -25.18 -44.96 -44.41
C LEU A 5 -26.57 -45.53 -44.20
N TRP A 6 -26.77 -46.80 -44.57
CA TRP A 6 -27.94 -47.59 -44.21
C TRP A 6 -27.58 -49.09 -44.08
N GLY A 7 -27.68 -49.64 -42.87
CA GLY A 7 -27.53 -51.08 -42.59
C GLY A 7 -26.12 -51.65 -42.67
N ALA A 8 -25.07 -50.81 -42.64
CA ALA A 8 -23.68 -51.26 -42.72
C ALA A 8 -23.22 -51.93 -41.41
N SER A 9 -22.85 -53.21 -41.45
CA SER A 9 -22.27 -53.96 -40.31
C SER A 9 -20.77 -53.76 -40.13
N ALA A 10 -20.05 -53.42 -41.20
CA ALA A 10 -18.63 -53.09 -41.15
C ALA A 10 -18.41 -51.58 -41.01
N SER A 11 -17.23 -51.19 -40.50
CA SER A 11 -16.85 -49.80 -40.39
C SER A 11 -16.79 -49.12 -41.76
N LEU A 12 -17.30 -47.89 -41.90
CA LEU A 12 -17.29 -47.19 -43.21
C LEU A 12 -15.84 -47.01 -43.71
N ILE A 13 -14.94 -46.64 -42.80
CA ILE A 13 -13.51 -46.55 -43.07
C ILE A 13 -12.75 -47.22 -41.94
N GLN A 14 -11.98 -48.25 -42.29
CA GLN A 14 -11.10 -48.97 -41.38
C GLN A 14 -9.64 -48.70 -41.77
N CYS A 15 -8.85 -48.17 -40.82
CA CYS A 15 -7.42 -47.93 -40.96
C CYS A 15 -6.65 -49.05 -40.26
N ASN A 16 -5.99 -49.89 -41.05
CA ASN A 16 -5.21 -51.04 -40.58
C ASN A 16 -3.84 -51.10 -41.27
N GLY A 17 -3.08 -50.00 -41.19
CA GLY A 17 -1.75 -49.88 -41.81
C GLY A 17 -0.74 -49.28 -40.84
N LEU A 18 0.56 -49.52 -41.03
CA LEU A 18 1.60 -48.98 -40.14
C LEU A 18 1.87 -47.48 -40.34
N GLY A 19 1.43 -46.93 -41.47
CA GLY A 19 1.66 -45.55 -41.89
C GLY A 19 0.57 -44.57 -41.47
N ARG A 20 0.60 -43.38 -42.09
CA ARG A 20 -0.37 -42.29 -41.87
C ARG A 20 -1.38 -42.26 -43.01
N SER A 21 -2.67 -42.37 -42.67
CA SER A 21 -3.80 -42.13 -43.56
C SER A 21 -4.34 -40.71 -43.34
N VAL A 22 -4.62 -40.00 -44.43
CA VAL A 22 -5.22 -38.65 -44.41
C VAL A 22 -6.50 -38.67 -45.22
N ILE A 23 -7.60 -38.21 -44.61
CA ILE A 23 -8.91 -38.10 -45.26
C ILE A 23 -9.34 -36.65 -45.17
N SER A 24 -9.68 -36.05 -46.32
CA SER A 24 -10.09 -34.66 -46.38
C SER A 24 -11.39 -34.45 -47.15
N GLY A 25 -12.26 -33.55 -46.67
CA GLY A 25 -13.48 -33.12 -47.36
C GLY A 25 -14.60 -34.18 -47.41
N LEU A 26 -14.56 -35.18 -46.52
CA LEU A 26 -15.59 -36.22 -46.46
C LEU A 26 -16.86 -35.66 -45.80
N ARG A 27 -18.02 -35.97 -46.40
CA ARG A 27 -19.34 -35.63 -45.88
C ARG A 27 -20.14 -36.93 -45.69
N VAL A 28 -20.54 -37.21 -44.45
CA VAL A 28 -21.31 -38.39 -44.05
C VAL A 28 -22.63 -37.92 -43.45
N GLY A 29 -23.75 -38.43 -43.94
CA GLY A 29 -25.05 -38.08 -43.38
C GLY A 29 -26.23 -38.85 -43.98
N ARG A 30 -27.43 -38.40 -43.61
CA ARG A 30 -28.73 -39.01 -43.93
C ARG A 30 -29.06 -39.05 -45.45
N ASN A 31 -29.78 -40.11 -45.87
CA ASN A 31 -30.51 -40.19 -47.15
C ASN A 31 -31.89 -39.48 -47.05
N LYS A 32 -32.41 -38.95 -48.17
CA LYS A 32 -33.60 -38.09 -48.29
C LYS A 32 -34.90 -38.60 -47.63
N LEU A 33 -35.01 -39.87 -47.21
CA LEU A 33 -36.27 -40.45 -46.74
C LEU A 33 -36.27 -41.00 -45.29
N GLU A 34 -35.14 -41.35 -44.66
CA GLU A 34 -35.09 -41.85 -43.25
C GLU A 34 -33.75 -41.53 -42.57
N PHE A 35 -33.65 -41.60 -41.24
CA PHE A 35 -32.38 -41.44 -40.50
C PHE A 35 -31.29 -42.40 -41.06
N GLY A 36 -30.02 -41.97 -41.07
CA GLY A 36 -28.91 -42.84 -41.51
C GLY A 36 -28.59 -43.86 -40.43
N ILE A 37 -28.79 -45.15 -40.70
CA ILE A 37 -28.59 -46.25 -39.75
C ILE A 37 -27.27 -46.96 -40.04
N SER A 38 -26.41 -47.11 -39.03
CA SER A 38 -25.17 -47.90 -39.11
C SER A 38 -25.12 -48.92 -37.96
N ASN A 39 -24.64 -50.13 -38.27
CA ASN A 39 -24.38 -51.16 -37.26
C ASN A 39 -22.89 -51.23 -36.86
N GLY A 40 -21.99 -50.70 -37.70
CA GLY A 40 -20.56 -50.52 -37.41
C GLY A 40 -20.15 -49.05 -37.22
N ALA A 41 -18.92 -48.82 -36.74
CA ALA A 41 -18.35 -47.47 -36.57
C ALA A 41 -18.19 -46.74 -37.92
N VAL A 42 -18.22 -45.41 -37.94
CA VAL A 42 -17.92 -44.67 -39.18
C VAL A 42 -16.43 -44.69 -39.47
N PHE A 43 -15.60 -44.53 -38.43
CA PHE A 43 -14.16 -44.63 -38.54
C PHE A 43 -13.61 -45.58 -37.50
N GLU A 44 -12.74 -46.49 -37.92
CA GLU A 44 -12.06 -47.43 -37.04
C GLU A 44 -10.56 -47.36 -37.29
N VAL A 45 -9.78 -47.01 -36.26
CA VAL A 45 -8.32 -46.99 -36.31
C VAL A 45 -7.80 -48.20 -35.53
N ILE A 46 -7.35 -49.22 -36.25
CA ILE A 46 -6.79 -50.43 -35.67
C ILE A 46 -5.29 -50.29 -35.48
N LEU A 47 -4.59 -49.81 -36.51
CA LEU A 47 -3.14 -49.70 -36.57
C LEU A 47 -2.74 -48.40 -37.27
N GLY A 48 -1.63 -47.80 -36.82
CA GLY A 48 -1.04 -46.62 -37.48
C GLY A 48 -1.70 -45.31 -37.10
N SER A 49 -1.82 -44.38 -38.05
CA SER A 49 -2.30 -43.02 -37.80
C SER A 49 -3.40 -42.62 -38.77
N LEU A 50 -4.47 -41.99 -38.27
CA LEU A 50 -5.54 -41.41 -39.07
C LEU A 50 -5.63 -39.90 -38.83
N ILE A 51 -5.64 -39.11 -39.90
CA ILE A 51 -5.88 -37.67 -39.87
C ILE A 51 -7.15 -37.36 -40.69
N LEU A 52 -8.13 -36.74 -40.06
CA LEU A 52 -9.37 -36.26 -40.65
C LEU A 52 -9.29 -34.73 -40.76
N ILE A 53 -9.45 -34.18 -41.97
CA ILE A 53 -9.34 -32.73 -42.23
C ILE A 53 -10.61 -32.26 -42.94
N ASP A 54 -11.32 -31.29 -42.39
CA ASP A 54 -12.58 -30.81 -42.94
C ASP A 54 -13.53 -32.00 -43.23
N VAL A 55 -13.79 -32.83 -42.21
CA VAL A 55 -14.73 -33.95 -42.29
C VAL A 55 -16.00 -33.59 -41.53
N LYS A 56 -17.15 -33.88 -42.14
CA LYS A 56 -18.46 -33.57 -41.56
C LYS A 56 -19.30 -34.84 -41.45
N VAL A 57 -19.73 -35.18 -40.23
CA VAL A 57 -20.61 -36.31 -39.93
C VAL A 57 -21.84 -35.79 -39.21
N GLU A 58 -23.01 -35.94 -39.83
CA GLU A 58 -24.26 -35.42 -39.26
C GLU A 58 -25.39 -36.44 -39.29
N ARG A 59 -26.22 -36.46 -38.23
CA ARG A 59 -27.50 -37.18 -38.19
C ARG A 59 -27.35 -38.69 -38.45
N VAL A 60 -26.38 -39.31 -37.77
CA VAL A 60 -26.11 -40.75 -37.84
C VAL A 60 -26.67 -41.43 -36.60
N ILE A 61 -27.44 -42.50 -36.79
CA ILE A 61 -27.91 -43.39 -35.75
C ILE A 61 -27.10 -44.68 -35.82
N MET A 62 -26.40 -45.00 -34.73
CA MET A 62 -25.76 -46.29 -34.56
C MET A 62 -26.67 -47.23 -33.77
N MET A 63 -26.86 -48.44 -34.28
CA MET A 63 -27.58 -49.52 -33.60
C MET A 63 -26.66 -50.71 -33.42
N GLN A 64 -26.77 -51.40 -32.29
CA GLN A 64 -26.03 -52.64 -32.09
C GLN A 64 -26.57 -53.71 -33.07
N ASN A 65 -25.68 -54.45 -33.72
CA ASN A 65 -26.09 -55.51 -34.64
C ASN A 65 -26.64 -56.71 -33.86
N GLU A 66 -27.96 -56.81 -33.70
CA GLU A 66 -28.60 -57.93 -32.99
C GLU A 66 -28.56 -59.26 -33.77
N ASN A 67 -28.20 -59.24 -35.07
CA ASN A 67 -28.20 -60.40 -35.95
C ASN A 67 -26.92 -61.25 -35.93
N GLU A 68 -25.89 -60.87 -35.17
CA GLU A 68 -24.74 -61.76 -34.91
C GLU A 68 -25.11 -62.84 -33.90
N SER A 69 -25.69 -63.90 -34.43
CA SER A 69 -26.08 -65.10 -33.69
C SER A 69 -24.85 -65.98 -33.44
N ASN A 70 -24.58 -66.27 -32.16
CA ASN A 70 -23.99 -67.54 -31.67
C ASN A 70 -22.47 -67.81 -31.66
N SER A 71 -21.58 -66.83 -31.55
CA SER A 71 -20.26 -67.11 -30.95
C SER A 71 -19.69 -65.91 -30.21
N TYR A 72 -19.38 -66.12 -28.91
CA TYR A 72 -18.89 -65.17 -27.91
C TYR A 72 -19.97 -64.34 -27.19
N ILE A 73 -20.54 -64.96 -26.15
CA ILE A 73 -21.48 -64.35 -25.18
C ILE A 73 -20.85 -63.20 -24.36
N ASN A 74 -19.54 -62.93 -24.50
CA ASN A 74 -18.86 -61.82 -23.81
C ASN A 74 -18.92 -60.46 -24.55
N ASP A 75 -19.23 -60.41 -25.85
CA ASP A 75 -19.15 -59.17 -26.64
C ASP A 75 -20.46 -58.37 -26.70
N LYS A 76 -21.54 -58.86 -26.07
CA LYS A 76 -22.84 -58.14 -26.00
C LYS A 76 -22.81 -56.84 -25.18
N ASN A 77 -21.68 -56.55 -24.51
CA ASN A 77 -21.50 -55.38 -23.64
C ASN A 77 -20.44 -54.37 -24.14
N GLU A 78 -19.94 -54.49 -25.38
CA GLU A 78 -18.95 -53.55 -25.91
C GLU A 78 -19.57 -52.18 -26.21
N MET A 79 -18.96 -51.11 -25.68
CA MET A 79 -19.34 -49.73 -26.00
C MET A 79 -19.17 -49.45 -27.49
N LEU A 80 -20.17 -48.81 -28.09
CA LEU A 80 -20.10 -48.33 -29.46
C LEU A 80 -19.40 -46.96 -29.52
N GLY A 81 -18.67 -46.73 -30.60
CA GLY A 81 -18.07 -45.44 -30.91
C GLY A 81 -18.31 -45.06 -32.37
N LEU A 82 -18.73 -43.83 -32.64
CA LEU A 82 -18.82 -43.34 -34.03
C LEU A 82 -17.42 -43.37 -34.67
N ILE A 83 -16.41 -43.00 -33.88
CA ILE A 83 -15.00 -43.19 -34.16
C ILE A 83 -14.40 -44.07 -33.06
N ILE A 84 -13.78 -45.19 -33.45
CA ILE A 84 -13.13 -46.12 -32.52
C ILE A 84 -11.63 -46.14 -32.78
N VAL A 85 -10.84 -45.94 -31.73
CA VAL A 85 -9.39 -46.10 -31.75
C VAL A 85 -9.02 -47.30 -30.89
N LYS A 86 -8.44 -48.34 -31.49
CA LYS A 86 -8.06 -49.59 -30.82
C LYS A 86 -6.61 -49.57 -30.31
N GLU A 87 -6.26 -50.61 -29.56
CA GLU A 87 -5.01 -50.74 -28.80
C GLU A 87 -3.72 -50.66 -29.63
N ASN A 88 -3.75 -50.84 -30.95
CA ASN A 88 -2.55 -50.76 -31.78
C ASN A 88 -2.44 -49.45 -32.57
N ALA A 89 -3.38 -48.52 -32.38
CA ALA A 89 -3.36 -47.22 -33.04
C ALA A 89 -2.38 -46.24 -32.37
N LYS A 90 -1.69 -45.44 -33.19
CA LYS A 90 -0.70 -44.44 -32.75
C LYS A 90 -1.27 -43.02 -32.66
N LEU A 91 -2.13 -42.64 -33.61
CA LEU A 91 -2.64 -41.26 -33.69
C LEU A 91 -4.02 -41.24 -34.33
N LEU A 92 -4.95 -40.53 -33.71
CA LEU A 92 -6.14 -39.98 -34.36
C LEU A 92 -6.06 -38.46 -34.26
N ARG A 93 -6.07 -37.77 -35.41
CA ARG A 93 -6.14 -36.31 -35.48
C ARG A 93 -7.39 -35.88 -36.23
N LEU A 94 -8.18 -34.99 -35.64
CA LEU A 94 -9.29 -34.30 -36.29
C LEU A 94 -8.91 -32.83 -36.45
N GLU A 95 -9.14 -32.27 -37.63
CA GLU A 95 -8.88 -30.88 -37.95
C GLU A 95 -10.07 -30.29 -38.71
N LYS A 96 -10.63 -29.17 -38.23
CA LYS A 96 -11.77 -28.47 -38.87
C LYS A 96 -12.99 -29.38 -39.11
N CYS A 97 -13.20 -30.37 -38.24
CA CYS A 97 -14.26 -31.36 -38.38
C CYS A 97 -15.55 -30.92 -37.69
N ILE A 98 -16.70 -31.39 -38.20
CA ILE A 98 -18.01 -31.17 -37.58
C ILE A 98 -18.66 -32.54 -37.35
N ILE A 99 -18.96 -32.85 -36.10
CA ILE A 99 -19.68 -34.06 -35.69
C ILE A 99 -20.95 -33.59 -35.00
N SER A 100 -22.12 -33.87 -35.58
CA SER A 100 -23.37 -33.39 -35.02
C SER A 100 -24.53 -34.37 -35.08
N ASN A 101 -25.42 -34.27 -34.09
CA ASN A 101 -26.67 -35.03 -34.00
C ASN A 101 -26.45 -36.54 -34.15
N ILE A 102 -25.57 -37.10 -33.32
CA ILE A 102 -25.25 -38.52 -33.32
C ILE A 102 -26.14 -39.22 -32.30
N SER A 103 -26.77 -40.33 -32.68
CA SER A 103 -27.53 -41.19 -31.75
C SER A 103 -26.86 -42.56 -31.69
N ILE A 104 -26.76 -43.16 -30.50
CA ILE A 104 -26.14 -44.47 -30.30
C ILE A 104 -27.04 -45.29 -29.38
N TYR A 105 -27.71 -46.30 -29.95
CA TYR A 105 -28.52 -47.24 -29.18
C TYR A 105 -27.61 -48.18 -28.38
N ASN A 106 -27.98 -48.46 -27.13
CA ASN A 106 -27.33 -49.46 -26.26
C ASN A 106 -25.89 -49.15 -25.81
N LYS A 107 -25.55 -47.85 -25.65
CA LYS A 107 -24.34 -47.25 -25.05
C LYS A 107 -23.26 -46.80 -26.05
N GLY A 108 -22.68 -45.61 -25.83
CA GLY A 108 -21.49 -45.21 -26.57
C GLY A 108 -21.06 -43.75 -26.46
N SER A 109 -20.05 -43.40 -27.26
CA SER A 109 -19.53 -42.03 -27.40
C SER A 109 -19.29 -41.68 -28.86
N ALA A 110 -19.19 -40.37 -29.19
CA ALA A 110 -18.82 -39.99 -30.55
C ALA A 110 -17.38 -40.43 -30.85
N ILE A 111 -16.46 -40.27 -29.90
CA ILE A 111 -15.10 -40.81 -29.98
C ILE A 111 -14.89 -41.76 -28.80
N LEU A 112 -14.57 -43.01 -29.09
CA LEU A 112 -14.13 -44.00 -28.13
C LEU A 112 -12.64 -44.27 -28.32
N MET A 113 -11.85 -43.80 -27.36
CA MET A 113 -10.39 -43.94 -27.37
C MET A 113 -9.97 -45.07 -26.42
N LYS A 114 -9.49 -46.17 -27.02
CA LYS A 114 -8.86 -47.33 -26.37
C LYS A 114 -7.45 -47.54 -26.95
N GLY A 115 -6.68 -46.46 -27.05
CA GLY A 115 -5.40 -46.44 -27.75
C GLY A 115 -4.30 -47.28 -27.09
N GLY A 116 -3.21 -47.49 -27.81
CA GLY A 116 -2.02 -48.23 -27.37
C GLY A 116 -0.97 -47.42 -26.62
N LEU A 117 0.23 -48.00 -26.52
CA LEU A 117 1.42 -47.31 -26.02
C LEU A 117 1.72 -46.04 -26.83
N ASN A 118 1.89 -44.90 -26.15
CA ASN A 118 2.15 -43.59 -26.77
C ASN A 118 1.10 -43.11 -27.78
N SER A 119 -0.14 -43.60 -27.69
CA SER A 119 -1.22 -43.19 -28.59
C SER A 119 -1.68 -41.76 -28.31
N LYS A 120 -1.98 -41.00 -29.36
CA LYS A 120 -2.43 -39.60 -29.26
C LYS A 120 -3.81 -39.39 -29.89
N LEU A 121 -4.66 -38.63 -29.20
CA LEU A 121 -5.88 -38.05 -29.75
C LEU A 121 -5.67 -36.54 -29.85
N GLU A 122 -5.62 -36.02 -31.07
CA GLU A 122 -5.48 -34.59 -31.37
C GLU A 122 -6.78 -34.06 -31.99
N ILE A 123 -7.35 -33.02 -31.41
CA ILE A 123 -8.56 -32.35 -31.91
C ILE A 123 -8.21 -30.89 -32.15
N LYS A 124 -8.39 -30.41 -33.38
CA LYS A 124 -8.05 -29.04 -33.80
C LYS A 124 -9.22 -28.37 -34.52
N ASP A 125 -9.69 -27.26 -33.97
CA ASP A 125 -10.75 -26.44 -34.56
C ASP A 125 -12.03 -27.23 -34.92
N CYS A 126 -12.48 -28.14 -34.05
CA CYS A 126 -13.60 -29.06 -34.33
C CYS A 126 -14.87 -28.72 -33.54
N ASN A 127 -16.02 -28.93 -34.17
CA ASN A 127 -17.33 -28.73 -33.55
C ASN A 127 -18.04 -30.06 -33.28
N PHE A 128 -18.37 -30.30 -32.01
CA PHE A 128 -19.20 -31.40 -31.53
C PHE A 128 -20.52 -30.81 -31.03
N ILE A 129 -21.62 -31.08 -31.71
CA ILE A 129 -22.91 -30.39 -31.45
C ILE A 129 -24.07 -31.39 -31.45
N GLN A 130 -24.87 -31.36 -30.39
CA GLN A 130 -26.06 -32.18 -30.26
C GLN A 130 -27.29 -31.29 -30.04
N GLU A 131 -28.37 -31.53 -30.81
CA GLU A 131 -29.65 -30.85 -30.60
C GLU A 131 -30.34 -31.37 -29.33
N SER A 132 -31.04 -30.47 -28.62
CA SER A 132 -31.71 -30.72 -27.32
C SER A 132 -32.78 -31.82 -27.32
N ASN A 133 -33.26 -32.23 -28.49
CA ASN A 133 -34.25 -33.29 -28.66
C ASN A 133 -33.62 -34.64 -29.09
N ALA A 134 -32.31 -34.78 -28.97
CA ALA A 134 -31.65 -36.04 -29.27
C ALA A 134 -32.16 -37.15 -28.34
N PRO A 135 -32.58 -38.30 -28.89
CA PRO A 135 -33.33 -39.30 -28.13
C PRO A 135 -32.51 -40.07 -27.07
N GLN A 136 -31.18 -39.89 -26.99
CA GLN A 136 -30.28 -40.74 -26.21
C GLN A 136 -29.06 -40.02 -25.63
N SER A 137 -28.69 -40.39 -24.40
CA SER A 137 -27.51 -39.90 -23.67
C SER A 137 -26.21 -40.45 -24.24
N ILE A 138 -25.33 -39.56 -24.72
CA ILE A 138 -24.05 -39.87 -25.36
C ILE A 138 -23.03 -38.81 -24.92
N SER A 139 -21.79 -39.24 -24.63
CA SER A 139 -20.66 -38.33 -24.44
C SER A 139 -19.90 -38.07 -25.75
N ALA A 140 -19.31 -36.89 -25.91
CA ALA A 140 -18.52 -36.57 -27.10
C ALA A 140 -17.23 -37.41 -27.14
N ILE A 141 -16.49 -37.44 -26.04
CA ILE A 141 -15.22 -38.17 -25.95
C ILE A 141 -15.24 -39.06 -24.72
N ARG A 142 -14.93 -40.33 -24.94
CA ARG A 142 -14.64 -41.27 -23.86
C ARG A 142 -13.24 -41.82 -24.04
N PHE A 143 -12.37 -41.52 -23.07
CA PHE A 143 -10.97 -41.87 -23.09
C PHE A 143 -10.69 -42.92 -22.02
N ILE A 144 -10.32 -44.12 -22.44
CA ILE A 144 -9.99 -45.23 -21.54
C ILE A 144 -8.50 -45.50 -21.65
N SER A 145 -7.79 -45.27 -20.55
CA SER A 145 -6.34 -45.43 -20.51
C SER A 145 -5.93 -46.91 -20.36
N LEU A 146 -5.40 -47.49 -21.45
CA LEU A 146 -4.98 -48.90 -21.51
C LEU A 146 -3.47 -49.12 -21.47
N ASN A 147 -2.66 -48.07 -21.69
CA ASN A 147 -1.21 -48.14 -21.73
C ASN A 147 -0.56 -46.81 -21.32
N ASN A 148 0.77 -46.81 -21.13
CA ASN A 148 1.54 -45.62 -20.79
C ASN A 148 1.71 -44.62 -21.96
N GLY A 149 1.93 -43.35 -21.61
CA GLY A 149 2.36 -42.29 -22.54
C GLY A 149 1.26 -41.72 -23.43
N GLN A 150 0.00 -41.92 -23.07
CA GLN A 150 -1.15 -41.47 -23.86
C GLN A 150 -1.39 -39.97 -23.72
N VAL A 151 -1.86 -39.33 -24.79
CA VAL A 151 -2.09 -37.88 -24.83
C VAL A 151 -3.48 -37.58 -25.40
N LEU A 152 -4.21 -36.70 -24.72
CA LEU A 152 -5.39 -36.01 -25.23
C LEU A 152 -5.05 -34.52 -25.39
N ASP A 153 -4.98 -34.07 -26.64
CA ASP A 153 -4.69 -32.68 -27.00
C ASP A 153 -5.87 -32.10 -27.78
N VAL A 154 -6.56 -31.14 -27.19
CA VAL A 154 -7.76 -30.51 -27.74
C VAL A 154 -7.50 -29.01 -27.84
N ASP A 155 -7.64 -28.46 -29.05
CA ASP A 155 -7.39 -27.06 -29.35
C ASP A 155 -8.49 -26.50 -30.24
N GLY A 156 -9.18 -25.45 -29.79
CA GLY A 156 -10.24 -24.79 -30.56
C GLY A 156 -11.51 -25.62 -30.74
N ALA A 157 -11.89 -26.44 -29.76
CA ALA A 157 -13.06 -27.32 -29.89
C ALA A 157 -14.33 -26.78 -29.21
N VAL A 158 -15.49 -27.00 -29.82
CA VAL A 158 -16.81 -26.71 -29.22
C VAL A 158 -17.50 -28.02 -28.88
N PHE A 159 -17.96 -28.16 -27.63
CA PHE A 159 -18.75 -29.30 -27.15
C PHE A 159 -20.10 -28.80 -26.63
N SER A 160 -21.15 -29.06 -27.38
CA SER A 160 -22.49 -28.56 -27.05
C SER A 160 -23.56 -29.64 -27.07
N GLY A 161 -24.41 -29.67 -26.04
CA GLY A 161 -25.64 -30.49 -25.97
C GLY A 161 -25.45 -31.96 -25.59
N PHE A 162 -24.27 -32.36 -25.11
CA PHE A 162 -24.00 -33.76 -24.75
C PHE A 162 -24.58 -34.12 -23.37
N THR A 163 -25.03 -35.36 -23.23
CA THR A 163 -25.64 -35.85 -21.99
C THR A 163 -24.95 -37.14 -21.58
N ALA A 164 -24.44 -37.19 -20.35
CA ALA A 164 -23.70 -38.35 -19.85
C ALA A 164 -24.55 -39.62 -19.92
N ASP A 165 -23.94 -40.72 -20.34
CA ASP A 165 -24.62 -42.00 -20.51
C ASP A 165 -25.16 -42.52 -19.17
N SER A 166 -26.48 -42.65 -19.07
CA SER A 166 -27.19 -43.16 -17.90
C SER A 166 -26.74 -44.55 -17.44
N GLN A 167 -26.20 -45.37 -18.36
CA GLN A 167 -25.76 -46.74 -18.09
C GLN A 167 -24.30 -46.82 -17.59
N TYR A 168 -23.58 -45.70 -17.55
CA TYR A 168 -22.18 -45.62 -17.10
C TYR A 168 -21.98 -44.55 -16.04
N ASN A 169 -22.61 -44.77 -14.88
CA ASN A 169 -22.57 -43.87 -13.73
C ASN A 169 -23.03 -42.44 -14.02
N SER A 170 -23.56 -42.11 -15.21
CA SER A 170 -24.06 -40.77 -15.55
C SER A 170 -23.07 -39.62 -15.29
N GLN A 171 -21.79 -39.85 -15.58
CA GLN A 171 -20.67 -38.92 -15.39
C GLN A 171 -20.01 -38.54 -16.72
N GLY A 172 -19.50 -37.31 -16.84
CA GLY A 172 -18.75 -36.86 -18.01
C GLY A 172 -19.64 -36.59 -19.22
N GLY A 173 -20.44 -35.52 -19.14
CA GLY A 173 -21.41 -35.16 -20.18
C GLY A 173 -20.74 -34.94 -21.54
N ALA A 174 -19.79 -34.02 -21.66
CA ALA A 174 -19.00 -33.90 -22.89
C ALA A 174 -17.82 -34.89 -22.93
N ILE A 175 -17.02 -34.95 -21.86
CA ILE A 175 -15.77 -35.72 -21.83
C ILE A 175 -15.68 -36.56 -20.56
N TYR A 176 -15.40 -37.85 -20.73
CA TYR A 176 -15.07 -38.78 -19.66
C TYR A 176 -13.68 -39.38 -19.86
N ILE A 177 -12.83 -39.31 -18.83
CA ILE A 177 -11.44 -39.79 -18.87
C ILE A 177 -11.19 -40.77 -17.73
N ASP A 178 -10.75 -41.98 -18.05
CA ASP A 178 -10.37 -43.01 -17.08
C ASP A 178 -8.85 -43.13 -16.98
N MET A 179 -8.28 -42.68 -15.85
CA MET A 179 -6.86 -42.78 -15.50
C MET A 179 -6.61 -43.77 -14.34
N LYS A 180 -7.55 -44.69 -14.05
CA LYS A 180 -7.38 -45.66 -12.96
C LYS A 180 -6.25 -46.65 -13.23
N THR A 181 -5.96 -46.94 -14.49
CA THR A 181 -4.91 -47.89 -14.89
C THR A 181 -3.59 -47.17 -15.20
N TYR A 182 -3.64 -46.14 -16.05
CA TYR A 182 -2.46 -45.38 -16.48
C TYR A 182 -2.78 -43.89 -16.64
N ASP A 183 -1.77 -43.05 -16.47
CA ASP A 183 -1.89 -41.60 -16.63
C ASP A 183 -2.06 -41.19 -18.10
N VAL A 184 -2.89 -40.17 -18.32
CA VAL A 184 -3.06 -39.53 -19.62
C VAL A 184 -2.63 -38.08 -19.51
N SER A 185 -1.75 -37.63 -20.41
CA SER A 185 -1.39 -36.22 -20.50
C SER A 185 -2.52 -35.45 -21.18
N LEU A 186 -3.08 -34.45 -20.49
CA LEU A 186 -4.19 -33.64 -20.98
C LEU A 186 -3.70 -32.24 -21.37
N ARG A 187 -4.19 -31.75 -22.51
CA ARG A 187 -4.01 -30.38 -22.96
C ARG A 187 -5.30 -29.89 -23.61
N PHE A 188 -5.88 -28.84 -23.08
CA PHE A 188 -7.08 -28.20 -23.58
C PHE A 188 -6.80 -26.72 -23.82
N ARG A 189 -7.08 -26.26 -25.03
CA ARG A 189 -6.86 -24.87 -25.46
C ARG A 189 -8.10 -24.36 -26.18
N ARG A 190 -8.53 -23.13 -25.88
CA ARG A 190 -9.62 -22.43 -26.62
C ARG A 190 -10.90 -23.29 -26.76
N CYS A 191 -11.23 -24.08 -25.75
CA CYS A 191 -12.37 -24.99 -25.80
C CYS A 191 -13.63 -24.32 -25.25
N VAL A 192 -14.79 -24.57 -25.87
CA VAL A 192 -16.09 -24.09 -25.37
C VAL A 192 -16.97 -25.27 -25.03
N PHE A 193 -17.54 -25.27 -23.83
CA PHE A 193 -18.49 -26.25 -23.36
C PHE A 193 -19.84 -25.58 -23.08
N ALA A 194 -20.92 -26.04 -23.69
CA ALA A 194 -22.23 -25.43 -23.49
C ALA A 194 -23.34 -26.49 -23.42
N GLN A 195 -24.35 -26.27 -22.58
CA GLN A 195 -25.57 -27.09 -22.55
C GLN A 195 -25.33 -28.60 -22.37
N ASN A 196 -24.21 -28.98 -21.72
CA ASN A 196 -23.93 -30.38 -21.42
C ASN A 196 -24.54 -30.76 -20.07
N SER A 197 -24.91 -32.03 -19.89
CA SER A 197 -25.54 -32.50 -18.67
C SER A 197 -24.99 -33.84 -18.18
N ALA A 198 -24.94 -34.02 -16.87
CA ALA A 198 -24.53 -35.25 -16.20
C ALA A 198 -25.26 -35.36 -14.85
N LEU A 199 -25.85 -36.53 -14.56
CA LEU A 199 -26.63 -36.72 -13.34
C LEU A 199 -25.74 -36.82 -12.09
N ASN A 200 -24.58 -37.46 -12.21
CA ASN A 200 -23.68 -37.79 -11.09
C ASN A 200 -22.36 -36.99 -11.14
N GLY A 201 -22.35 -35.83 -11.79
CA GLY A 201 -21.22 -34.89 -11.81
C GLY A 201 -20.37 -34.91 -13.07
N GLY A 202 -19.61 -33.82 -13.29
CA GLY A 202 -18.78 -33.60 -14.48
C GLY A 202 -19.63 -33.40 -15.73
N THR A 203 -20.48 -32.36 -15.74
CA THR A 203 -21.34 -32.04 -16.90
C THR A 203 -20.51 -31.78 -18.16
N ASN A 204 -19.34 -31.17 -18.01
CA ASN A 204 -18.41 -30.96 -19.11
C ASN A 204 -17.27 -31.98 -19.08
N ILE A 205 -16.54 -32.08 -17.97
CA ILE A 205 -15.39 -32.97 -17.86
C ILE A 205 -15.47 -33.79 -16.58
N PHE A 206 -15.30 -35.10 -16.71
CA PHE A 206 -15.14 -36.02 -15.58
C PHE A 206 -13.84 -36.82 -15.72
N ILE A 207 -13.04 -36.87 -14.65
CA ILE A 207 -11.79 -37.64 -14.62
C ILE A 207 -11.79 -38.63 -13.46
N ALA A 208 -11.54 -39.90 -13.75
CA ALA A 208 -11.37 -40.93 -12.73
C ALA A 208 -9.87 -41.22 -12.50
N TYR A 209 -9.36 -40.86 -11.33
CA TYR A 209 -7.99 -41.12 -10.91
C TYR A 209 -7.87 -42.41 -10.11
N LYS A 210 -6.68 -43.02 -10.12
CA LYS A 210 -6.31 -44.08 -9.19
C LYS A 210 -5.93 -43.52 -7.81
N GLN A 211 -5.22 -42.39 -7.78
CA GLN A 211 -4.65 -41.77 -6.58
C GLN A 211 -4.54 -40.25 -6.73
N SER A 212 -4.59 -39.51 -5.61
CA SER A 212 -4.58 -38.04 -5.59
C SER A 212 -3.42 -37.35 -6.34
N PRO A 213 -2.16 -37.87 -6.34
CA PRO A 213 -1.06 -37.22 -7.05
C PRO A 213 -1.22 -37.16 -8.57
N GLN A 214 -2.15 -37.92 -9.16
CA GLN A 214 -2.43 -37.89 -10.61
C GLN A 214 -3.29 -36.69 -11.03
N ARG A 215 -3.81 -35.91 -10.07
CA ARG A 215 -4.67 -34.76 -10.37
C ARG A 215 -4.03 -33.86 -11.40
N VAL A 216 -4.77 -33.62 -12.47
CA VAL A 216 -4.34 -32.79 -13.59
C VAL A 216 -4.13 -31.36 -13.09
N ARG A 217 -3.10 -30.70 -13.60
CA ARG A 217 -2.76 -29.33 -13.22
C ARG A 217 -3.64 -28.33 -13.98
N ARG A 218 -3.90 -27.17 -13.38
CA ARG A 218 -4.76 -26.12 -13.95
C ARG A 218 -4.22 -25.57 -15.27
N ASP A 219 -2.90 -25.52 -15.44
CA ASP A 219 -2.20 -25.15 -16.68
C ASP A 219 -2.48 -26.07 -17.87
N SER A 220 -3.14 -27.22 -17.65
CA SER A 220 -3.62 -28.10 -18.72
C SER A 220 -4.86 -27.56 -19.43
N PHE A 221 -5.50 -26.49 -18.91
CA PHE A 221 -6.68 -25.84 -19.46
C PHE A 221 -6.38 -24.35 -19.71
N LEU A 222 -6.17 -23.99 -20.98
CA LEU A 222 -5.80 -22.63 -21.39
C LEU A 222 -6.91 -22.01 -22.25
N GLY A 223 -7.56 -20.97 -21.73
CA GLY A 223 -8.66 -20.29 -22.44
C GLY A 223 -9.84 -21.20 -22.75
N CYS A 224 -10.14 -22.14 -21.86
CA CYS A 224 -11.34 -22.97 -21.94
C CYS A 224 -12.48 -22.28 -21.20
N TYR A 225 -13.67 -22.32 -21.79
CA TYR A 225 -14.86 -21.64 -21.30
C TYR A 225 -16.04 -22.61 -21.20
N ALA A 226 -16.74 -22.62 -20.07
CA ALA A 226 -18.01 -23.32 -19.90
C ALA A 226 -19.16 -22.32 -19.81
N CYS A 227 -20.30 -22.62 -20.43
CA CYS A 227 -21.55 -21.89 -20.26
C CYS A 227 -22.38 -22.58 -19.17
N ALA A 228 -22.54 -21.95 -18.01
CA ALA A 228 -23.32 -22.44 -16.88
C ALA A 228 -24.54 -21.54 -16.62
N TYR A 229 -25.69 -22.18 -16.36
CA TYR A 229 -26.97 -21.49 -16.06
C TYR A 229 -27.07 -21.08 -14.59
N SER A 230 -26.34 -21.75 -13.71
CA SER A 230 -26.31 -21.49 -12.28
C SER A 230 -24.92 -21.83 -11.72
N SER A 231 -24.62 -21.34 -10.52
CA SER A 231 -23.39 -21.71 -9.81
C SER A 231 -23.28 -23.20 -9.54
N ILE A 232 -24.41 -23.88 -9.29
CA ILE A 232 -24.46 -25.32 -9.10
C ILE A 232 -24.05 -26.06 -10.38
N ASP A 233 -24.42 -25.54 -11.55
CA ASP A 233 -24.01 -26.11 -12.83
C ASP A 233 -22.51 -25.88 -13.09
N GLN A 234 -21.97 -24.77 -12.60
CA GLN A 234 -20.55 -24.47 -12.69
C GLN A 234 -19.72 -25.39 -11.79
N GLU A 235 -20.08 -25.58 -10.52
CA GLU A 235 -19.42 -26.53 -9.61
C GLU A 235 -19.44 -27.95 -10.18
N LYS A 236 -20.53 -28.32 -10.86
CA LYS A 236 -20.67 -29.62 -11.52
C LYS A 236 -19.99 -29.72 -12.88
N SER A 237 -19.45 -28.63 -13.42
CA SER A 237 -18.80 -28.56 -14.73
C SER A 237 -17.60 -29.51 -14.83
N PHE A 238 -16.76 -29.49 -13.78
CA PHE A 238 -15.57 -30.30 -13.67
C PHE A 238 -15.60 -31.10 -12.37
N CYS A 239 -15.69 -32.42 -12.48
CA CYS A 239 -15.64 -33.30 -11.31
C CYS A 239 -14.63 -34.43 -11.51
N TYR A 240 -14.20 -35.03 -10.41
CA TYR A 240 -13.32 -36.18 -10.45
C TYR A 240 -13.62 -37.19 -9.36
N THR A 241 -13.06 -38.39 -9.48
CA THR A 241 -13.04 -39.40 -8.43
C THR A 241 -11.62 -39.93 -8.21
N ILE A 242 -11.35 -40.48 -7.03
CA ILE A 242 -10.11 -41.18 -6.69
C ILE A 242 -10.44 -42.60 -6.20
N GLY A 243 -9.97 -43.61 -6.93
CA GLY A 243 -10.15 -45.01 -6.56
C GLY A 243 -11.53 -45.58 -6.92
N ASN A 244 -12.55 -45.32 -6.09
CA ASN A 244 -13.92 -45.87 -6.26
C ASN A 244 -14.88 -44.84 -6.90
N ASP A 245 -15.88 -45.29 -7.67
CA ASP A 245 -16.79 -44.36 -8.39
C ASP A 245 -17.88 -43.74 -7.52
N ASN A 246 -17.91 -44.02 -6.21
CA ASN A 246 -18.99 -43.61 -5.32
C ASN A 246 -18.74 -42.24 -4.69
N GLU A 247 -17.47 -41.83 -4.57
CA GLU A 247 -17.10 -40.50 -4.08
C GLU A 247 -16.72 -39.61 -5.26
N VAL A 248 -17.50 -38.55 -5.45
CA VAL A 248 -17.28 -37.54 -6.49
C VAL A 248 -16.89 -36.24 -5.82
N PHE A 249 -15.78 -35.66 -6.28
CA PHE A 249 -15.25 -34.40 -5.81
C PHE A 249 -15.41 -33.34 -6.88
N ILE A 250 -15.71 -32.12 -6.45
CA ILE A 250 -15.70 -30.92 -7.30
C ILE A 250 -14.24 -30.46 -7.43
N ASP A 251 -13.84 -30.04 -8.63
CA ASP A 251 -12.54 -29.40 -8.81
C ASP A 251 -12.65 -27.89 -8.63
N GLU A 252 -12.42 -27.44 -7.40
CA GLU A 252 -12.53 -26.04 -6.96
C GLU A 252 -11.53 -25.08 -7.64
N ARG A 253 -10.65 -25.57 -8.52
CA ARG A 253 -9.61 -24.77 -9.19
C ARG A 253 -10.12 -23.97 -10.40
N ASP A 254 -11.43 -23.74 -10.53
CA ASP A 254 -12.08 -22.96 -11.60
C ASP A 254 -11.50 -23.22 -13.01
N SER A 255 -11.23 -24.48 -13.37
CA SER A 255 -10.43 -24.78 -14.58
C SER A 255 -11.14 -24.46 -15.92
N LEU A 256 -12.45 -24.20 -15.92
CA LEU A 256 -13.26 -23.99 -17.13
C LEU A 256 -14.10 -22.71 -17.16
N GLN A 257 -14.36 -22.05 -16.04
CA GLN A 257 -15.14 -20.79 -15.95
C GLN A 257 -15.00 -20.22 -14.52
N SER A 258 -15.08 -18.90 -14.37
CA SER A 258 -15.15 -18.22 -13.07
C SER A 258 -16.59 -18.00 -12.59
N SER A 259 -16.76 -17.89 -11.28
CA SER A 259 -18.09 -17.81 -10.62
C SER A 259 -18.76 -16.44 -10.65
N PHE A 260 -18.12 -15.46 -11.29
CA PHE A 260 -18.55 -14.06 -11.23
C PHE A 260 -19.69 -13.73 -12.22
N PHE A 261 -19.96 -14.57 -13.23
CA PHE A 261 -20.94 -14.27 -14.29
C PHE A 261 -21.69 -15.52 -14.79
N GLN A 262 -23.02 -15.42 -14.91
CA GLN A 262 -23.84 -16.45 -15.57
C GLN A 262 -23.86 -16.23 -17.07
N GLN A 263 -23.31 -17.17 -17.85
CA GLN A 263 -23.45 -17.16 -19.30
C GLN A 263 -24.30 -18.35 -19.77
N GLN A 264 -25.53 -18.04 -20.18
CA GLN A 264 -26.54 -19.04 -20.54
C GLN A 264 -26.39 -19.57 -21.98
N SER A 265 -25.67 -18.86 -22.85
CA SER A 265 -25.38 -19.33 -24.21
C SER A 265 -23.99 -18.91 -24.68
N ASN A 266 -23.46 -19.65 -25.64
CA ASN A 266 -22.19 -19.37 -26.28
C ASN A 266 -22.24 -18.19 -27.28
N ASP A 267 -23.42 -17.62 -27.54
CA ASP A 267 -23.61 -16.53 -28.52
C ASP A 267 -22.99 -15.21 -28.06
N GLY A 268 -22.75 -15.04 -26.75
CA GLY A 268 -22.14 -13.87 -26.15
C GLY A 268 -20.63 -13.96 -25.94
N VAL A 269 -19.98 -15.07 -26.32
CA VAL A 269 -18.54 -15.32 -26.14
C VAL A 269 -17.78 -15.04 -27.43
N TRP A 270 -16.81 -14.13 -27.38
CA TRP A 270 -16.00 -13.72 -28.53
C TRP A 270 -14.52 -14.02 -28.30
N PHE A 271 -13.89 -14.63 -29.29
CA PHE A 271 -12.46 -14.97 -29.24
C PHE A 271 -11.61 -13.99 -30.04
N ILE A 272 -10.52 -13.51 -29.45
CA ILE A 272 -9.46 -12.76 -30.12
C ILE A 272 -8.18 -13.62 -30.12
N GLY A 273 -7.53 -13.76 -31.27
CA GLY A 273 -6.33 -14.59 -31.41
C GLY A 273 -5.44 -14.15 -32.57
N LYS A 274 -4.14 -14.43 -32.48
CA LYS A 274 -3.18 -14.25 -33.58
C LYS A 274 -3.09 -15.51 -34.43
N ALA A 275 -3.00 -15.34 -35.74
CA ALA A 275 -2.70 -16.45 -36.65
C ALA A 275 -1.23 -16.82 -36.52
N ASP A 276 -0.91 -18.10 -36.57
CA ASP A 276 0.45 -18.63 -36.51
C ASP A 276 0.67 -19.74 -37.56
N GLY A 277 1.84 -20.39 -37.55
CA GLY A 277 2.14 -21.47 -38.50
C GLY A 277 1.24 -22.71 -38.37
N ASN A 278 0.56 -22.88 -37.24
CA ASN A 278 -0.34 -24.00 -36.95
C ASN A 278 -1.83 -23.62 -37.11
N HIS A 279 -2.17 -22.34 -37.07
CA HIS A 279 -3.52 -21.79 -37.06
C HIS A 279 -3.68 -20.68 -38.10
N THR A 280 -4.42 -20.98 -39.17
CA THR A 280 -4.77 -19.99 -40.21
C THR A 280 -6.25 -19.65 -40.13
N TYR A 281 -6.55 -18.37 -39.92
CA TYR A 281 -7.92 -17.87 -39.81
C TYR A 281 -8.47 -17.49 -41.18
N ASN A 282 -9.76 -17.77 -41.38
CA ASN A 282 -10.42 -17.51 -42.65
C ASN A 282 -11.11 -16.15 -42.61
N PRO A 283 -10.65 -15.15 -43.39
CA PRO A 283 -11.23 -13.80 -43.37
C PRO A 283 -12.64 -13.73 -43.98
N ILE A 284 -13.09 -14.78 -44.69
CA ILE A 284 -14.42 -14.85 -45.31
C ILE A 284 -15.49 -15.27 -44.29
N ILE A 285 -15.09 -16.00 -43.24
CA ILE A 285 -16.01 -16.50 -42.21
C ILE A 285 -16.06 -15.47 -41.08
N LYS A 286 -17.26 -15.22 -40.52
CA LYS A 286 -17.44 -14.39 -39.32
C LYS A 286 -16.43 -14.84 -38.26
N CYS A 287 -15.63 -13.90 -37.76
CA CYS A 287 -14.67 -14.17 -36.70
C CYS A 287 -15.36 -14.14 -35.32
N GLY A 288 -14.62 -14.52 -34.28
CA GLY A 288 -15.09 -14.49 -32.89
C GLY A 288 -15.48 -15.86 -32.35
N LEU A 289 -15.34 -16.93 -33.15
CA LEU A 289 -15.51 -18.30 -32.71
C LEU A 289 -14.17 -18.89 -32.24
N PRO A 290 -14.14 -19.92 -31.38
CA PRO A 290 -12.89 -20.57 -30.99
C PRO A 290 -12.15 -21.17 -32.20
N THR A 291 -12.89 -21.67 -33.19
CA THR A 291 -12.35 -22.21 -34.45
C THR A 291 -11.89 -21.13 -35.45
N ASN A 292 -12.34 -19.88 -35.27
CA ASN A 292 -11.99 -18.74 -36.13
C ASN A 292 -12.02 -17.43 -35.30
N PRO A 293 -11.03 -17.19 -34.44
CA PRO A 293 -10.95 -15.97 -33.62
C PRO A 293 -10.82 -14.71 -34.47
N CYS A 294 -11.24 -13.57 -33.94
CA CYS A 294 -10.93 -12.26 -34.51
C CYS A 294 -9.46 -11.90 -34.25
N LEU A 295 -8.85 -11.12 -35.15
CA LEU A 295 -7.46 -10.67 -35.01
C LEU A 295 -7.29 -9.55 -33.99
N SER A 296 -8.31 -8.69 -33.84
CA SER A 296 -8.33 -7.57 -32.90
C SER A 296 -9.76 -7.23 -32.47
N PHE A 297 -9.88 -6.40 -31.44
CA PHE A 297 -11.16 -5.88 -30.99
C PHE A 297 -11.86 -5.00 -32.04
N ASP A 298 -11.14 -4.29 -32.92
CA ASP A 298 -11.73 -3.50 -34.01
C ASP A 298 -12.64 -4.32 -34.93
N GLN A 299 -12.30 -5.59 -35.16
CA GLN A 299 -13.14 -6.48 -35.95
C GLN A 299 -14.46 -6.78 -35.22
N ILE A 300 -14.44 -6.93 -33.90
CA ILE A 300 -15.65 -7.12 -33.08
C ILE A 300 -16.51 -5.84 -33.13
N VAL A 301 -15.89 -4.66 -32.99
CA VAL A 301 -16.58 -3.35 -33.10
C VAL A 301 -17.35 -3.21 -34.41
N SER A 302 -16.79 -3.70 -35.52
CA SER A 302 -17.49 -3.68 -36.81
C SER A 302 -18.81 -4.49 -36.81
N TYR A 303 -18.90 -5.57 -36.01
CA TYR A 303 -20.13 -6.34 -35.84
C TYR A 303 -21.08 -5.71 -34.83
N ILE A 304 -20.55 -5.12 -33.75
CA ILE A 304 -21.31 -4.37 -32.74
C ILE A 304 -22.15 -3.27 -33.42
N HIS A 305 -21.54 -2.50 -34.33
CA HIS A 305 -22.24 -1.41 -35.05
C HIS A 305 -23.20 -1.89 -36.14
N GLN A 306 -23.07 -3.14 -36.61
CA GLN A 306 -23.95 -3.69 -37.65
C GLN A 306 -25.20 -4.34 -37.07
N ASN A 307 -25.18 -4.78 -35.81
CA ASN A 307 -26.26 -5.52 -35.20
C ASN A 307 -26.45 -5.19 -33.72
N ASP A 308 -27.45 -4.35 -33.42
CA ASP A 308 -27.79 -3.94 -32.05
C ASP A 308 -28.29 -5.08 -31.15
N SER A 309 -28.69 -6.22 -31.73
CA SER A 309 -29.12 -7.42 -30.98
C SER A 309 -27.97 -8.37 -30.63
N LEU A 310 -26.74 -8.05 -31.03
CA LEU A 310 -25.57 -8.85 -30.77
C LEU A 310 -25.18 -8.79 -29.28
N LYS A 311 -24.96 -9.94 -28.66
CA LYS A 311 -24.43 -10.05 -27.29
C LYS A 311 -22.91 -10.07 -27.32
N VAL A 312 -22.29 -9.27 -26.47
CA VAL A 312 -20.82 -9.25 -26.28
C VAL A 312 -20.55 -9.23 -24.77
N GLU A 313 -20.85 -10.35 -24.14
CA GLU A 313 -20.78 -10.53 -22.68
C GLU A 313 -19.39 -11.00 -22.23
N THR A 314 -18.67 -11.77 -23.07
CA THR A 314 -17.31 -12.26 -22.77
C THR A 314 -16.38 -12.11 -23.97
N ILE A 315 -15.18 -11.60 -23.73
CA ILE A 315 -14.10 -11.44 -24.71
C ILE A 315 -12.89 -12.25 -24.22
N GLN A 316 -12.61 -13.37 -24.88
CA GLN A 316 -11.49 -14.25 -24.60
C GLN A 316 -10.30 -13.91 -25.49
N PHE A 317 -9.20 -13.46 -24.89
CA PHE A 317 -7.90 -13.36 -25.54
C PHE A 317 -7.20 -14.73 -25.51
N CYS A 318 -6.77 -15.18 -26.68
CA CYS A 318 -5.93 -16.37 -26.84
C CYS A 318 -4.46 -16.04 -26.49
N GLU A 319 -3.59 -17.05 -26.47
CA GLU A 319 -2.15 -16.87 -26.23
C GLU A 319 -1.54 -15.80 -27.16
N GLY A 320 -0.69 -14.93 -26.61
CA GLY A 320 0.01 -13.88 -27.36
C GLY A 320 0.00 -12.51 -26.69
N ILE A 321 0.68 -11.56 -27.34
CA ILE A 321 0.80 -10.16 -26.92
C ILE A 321 -0.07 -9.29 -27.82
N TYR A 322 -1.01 -8.52 -27.29
CA TYR A 322 -1.99 -7.74 -28.05
C TYR A 322 -1.87 -6.25 -27.71
N ASN A 323 -1.58 -5.44 -28.73
CA ASN A 323 -1.72 -3.99 -28.61
C ASN A 323 -3.14 -3.63 -29.07
N THR A 324 -4.01 -3.30 -28.13
CA THR A 324 -5.46 -3.31 -28.32
C THR A 324 -6.01 -1.88 -28.35
N PRO A 325 -6.93 -1.55 -29.27
CA PRO A 325 -7.69 -0.29 -29.21
C PRO A 325 -8.53 -0.22 -27.93
N GLN A 326 -9.16 0.92 -27.68
CA GLN A 326 -10.09 1.06 -26.56
C GLN A 326 -11.23 0.01 -26.66
N ILE A 327 -11.42 -0.76 -25.60
CA ILE A 327 -12.50 -1.72 -25.45
C ILE A 327 -13.70 -1.01 -24.82
N THR A 328 -14.80 -0.94 -25.57
CA THR A 328 -16.08 -0.38 -25.13
C THR A 328 -17.21 -1.15 -25.78
N VAL A 329 -18.23 -1.53 -24.99
CA VAL A 329 -19.40 -2.27 -25.47
C VAL A 329 -20.66 -1.55 -24.99
N PRO A 330 -21.65 -1.29 -25.86
CA PRO A 330 -22.91 -0.66 -25.46
C PRO A 330 -23.63 -1.43 -24.34
N SER A 331 -24.22 -0.72 -23.37
CA SER A 331 -24.97 -1.34 -22.26
C SER A 331 -26.19 -2.15 -22.70
N SER A 332 -26.75 -1.87 -23.89
CA SER A 332 -27.81 -2.67 -24.51
C SER A 332 -27.36 -4.07 -24.95
N GLN A 333 -26.05 -4.29 -25.13
CA GLN A 333 -25.45 -5.53 -25.62
C GLN A 333 -24.81 -6.36 -24.50
N ALA A 334 -24.44 -5.70 -23.39
CA ALA A 334 -23.93 -6.35 -22.19
C ALA A 334 -24.09 -5.44 -20.97
N LEU A 335 -24.73 -5.93 -19.90
CA LEU A 335 -24.76 -5.25 -18.59
C LEU A 335 -23.46 -5.45 -17.81
N SER A 336 -22.71 -6.50 -18.13
CA SER A 336 -21.38 -6.78 -17.58
C SER A 336 -20.51 -7.38 -18.67
N ILE A 337 -19.24 -6.99 -18.71
CA ILE A 337 -18.28 -7.46 -19.70
C ILE A 337 -17.20 -8.25 -18.96
N ASN A 338 -17.00 -9.50 -19.36
CA ASN A 338 -15.88 -10.31 -18.89
C ASN A 338 -14.76 -10.36 -19.93
N ILE A 339 -13.54 -9.98 -19.54
CA ILE A 339 -12.35 -9.96 -20.39
C ILE A 339 -11.34 -10.96 -19.82
N VAL A 340 -11.16 -12.07 -20.55
CA VAL A 340 -10.46 -13.25 -20.03
C VAL A 340 -9.27 -13.61 -20.90
N GLY A 341 -8.13 -13.93 -20.29
CA GLY A 341 -6.94 -14.44 -20.98
C GLY A 341 -6.83 -15.95 -20.89
N CYS A 342 -5.99 -16.57 -21.73
CA CYS A 342 -5.74 -18.01 -21.63
C CYS A 342 -5.07 -18.37 -20.29
N ASN A 343 -4.11 -17.53 -19.89
CA ASN A 343 -3.34 -17.54 -18.66
C ASN A 343 -2.54 -16.22 -18.61
N SER A 344 -2.41 -15.60 -17.44
CA SER A 344 -1.75 -14.30 -17.29
C SER A 344 -0.26 -14.34 -17.69
N LEU A 345 0.41 -15.48 -17.62
CA LEU A 345 1.83 -15.60 -18.03
C LEU A 345 2.06 -15.60 -19.55
N ILE A 346 1.02 -15.86 -20.36
CA ILE A 346 1.14 -16.03 -21.82
C ILE A 346 0.15 -15.19 -22.63
N THR A 347 -0.72 -14.43 -21.95
CA THR A 347 -1.72 -13.56 -22.57
C THR A 347 -1.49 -12.14 -22.08
N GLU A 348 -0.87 -11.33 -22.90
CA GLU A 348 -0.50 -9.96 -22.58
C GLU A 348 -1.33 -8.97 -23.40
N ILE A 349 -1.88 -7.94 -22.77
CA ILE A 349 -2.58 -6.84 -23.44
C ILE A 349 -1.96 -5.49 -23.05
N SER A 350 -1.86 -4.58 -24.02
CA SER A 350 -1.44 -3.19 -23.84
C SER A 350 -2.36 -2.25 -24.60
N ALA A 351 -2.40 -0.99 -24.21
CA ALA A 351 -3.27 0.01 -24.80
C ALA A 351 -2.65 0.68 -26.04
N GLN A 352 -3.45 0.85 -27.09
CA GLN A 352 -3.15 1.83 -28.13
C GLN A 352 -3.49 3.25 -27.65
N GLN A 353 -2.84 4.26 -28.24
CA GLN A 353 -3.14 5.65 -27.94
C GLN A 353 -4.59 5.97 -28.33
N ASN A 354 -5.35 6.53 -27.39
CA ASN A 354 -6.74 6.89 -27.59
C ASN A 354 -7.08 8.19 -26.84
N ILE A 355 -8.22 8.79 -27.20
CA ILE A 355 -8.64 10.12 -26.71
C ILE A 355 -9.01 10.07 -25.23
N GLU A 356 -9.67 8.98 -24.80
CA GLU A 356 -10.15 8.78 -23.42
C GLU A 356 -9.06 8.36 -22.44
N LYS A 357 -7.85 8.07 -22.94
CA LYS A 357 -6.68 7.68 -22.16
C LYS A 357 -6.93 6.46 -21.25
N VAL A 358 -7.69 5.48 -21.75
CA VAL A 358 -7.98 4.23 -21.02
C VAL A 358 -8.08 3.05 -21.99
N LEU A 359 -7.68 1.85 -21.56
CA LEU A 359 -7.80 0.63 -22.36
C LEU A 359 -9.24 0.09 -22.40
N ILE A 360 -9.90 0.00 -21.25
CA ILE A 360 -11.24 -0.56 -21.09
C ILE A 360 -12.14 0.50 -20.46
N GLN A 361 -13.22 0.84 -21.15
CA GLN A 361 -14.20 1.82 -20.70
C GLN A 361 -15.56 1.14 -20.50
N GLY A 362 -16.00 1.04 -19.24
CA GLY A 362 -17.36 0.67 -18.90
C GLY A 362 -18.32 1.82 -19.18
N GLN A 363 -19.52 1.50 -19.67
CA GLN A 363 -20.66 2.42 -19.72
C GLN A 363 -21.25 2.62 -18.32
N GLU A 364 -22.18 3.57 -18.18
CA GLU A 364 -22.87 3.84 -16.90
C GLU A 364 -23.53 2.55 -16.35
N ASP A 365 -23.22 2.24 -15.09
CA ASP A 365 -23.66 1.03 -14.36
C ASP A 365 -23.27 -0.31 -15.02
N GLN A 366 -22.33 -0.30 -15.98
CA GLN A 366 -21.81 -1.51 -16.62
C GLN A 366 -20.59 -2.04 -15.88
N SER A 367 -20.66 -3.29 -15.42
CA SER A 367 -19.56 -3.90 -14.66
C SER A 367 -18.50 -4.52 -15.55
N ILE A 368 -17.24 -4.50 -15.09
CA ILE A 368 -16.08 -5.03 -15.80
C ILE A 368 -15.40 -6.10 -14.96
N ILE A 369 -15.26 -7.29 -15.52
CA ILE A 369 -14.55 -8.43 -14.94
C ILE A 369 -13.31 -8.69 -15.81
N ILE A 370 -12.14 -8.83 -15.20
CA ILE A 370 -10.89 -9.14 -15.89
C ILE A 370 -10.20 -10.31 -15.21
N GLU A 371 -9.84 -11.31 -16.00
CA GLU A 371 -9.32 -12.57 -15.46
C GLU A 371 -8.16 -13.11 -16.27
N ARG A 372 -7.11 -13.59 -15.60
CA ARG A 372 -6.01 -14.34 -16.21
C ARG A 372 -5.32 -13.60 -17.37
N ILE A 373 -5.17 -12.29 -17.23
CA ILE A 373 -4.51 -11.42 -18.21
C ILE A 373 -3.29 -10.76 -17.58
N HIS A 374 -2.26 -10.56 -18.38
CA HIS A 374 -1.18 -9.64 -18.06
C HIS A 374 -1.37 -8.31 -18.79
N MET A 375 -1.50 -7.23 -18.05
CA MET A 375 -1.64 -5.88 -18.59
C MET A 375 -0.30 -5.14 -18.51
N THR A 376 0.17 -4.60 -19.64
CA THR A 376 1.45 -3.89 -19.72
C THR A 376 1.30 -2.44 -20.12
N LEU A 377 1.98 -1.55 -19.40
CA LEU A 377 2.09 -0.14 -19.77
C LEU A 377 3.03 0.02 -20.97
N SER A 378 2.74 0.98 -21.84
CA SER A 378 3.50 1.21 -23.08
C SER A 378 3.89 2.68 -23.24
N ASN A 379 5.13 2.94 -23.64
CA ASN A 379 5.59 4.27 -24.03
C ASN A 379 4.90 4.79 -25.31
N ASN A 380 4.20 3.92 -26.06
CA ASN A 380 3.39 4.34 -27.20
C ASN A 380 2.05 4.97 -26.77
N SER A 381 1.63 4.76 -25.53
CA SER A 381 0.39 5.25 -24.95
C SER A 381 0.61 5.70 -23.50
N PRO A 382 1.55 6.65 -23.28
CA PRO A 382 2.07 6.96 -21.95
C PRO A 382 1.01 7.50 -20.97
N GLN A 383 -0.06 8.10 -21.48
CA GLN A 383 -1.13 8.66 -20.67
C GLN A 383 -2.29 7.67 -20.42
N SER A 384 -2.25 6.48 -21.03
CA SER A 384 -3.38 5.54 -20.96
C SER A 384 -3.32 4.67 -19.71
N GLY A 385 -4.39 4.70 -18.91
CA GLY A 385 -4.67 3.71 -17.86
C GLY A 385 -5.28 2.42 -18.42
N PHE A 386 -5.64 1.47 -17.56
CA PHE A 386 -6.24 0.20 -17.99
C PHE A 386 -7.76 0.21 -17.93
N VAL A 387 -8.38 0.58 -16.80
CA VAL A 387 -9.82 0.39 -16.64
C VAL A 387 -10.49 1.62 -16.04
N ASN A 388 -11.65 1.96 -16.57
CA ASN A 388 -12.55 2.98 -16.03
C ASN A 388 -13.98 2.43 -15.97
N VAL A 389 -14.48 2.22 -14.76
CA VAL A 389 -15.87 1.81 -14.47
C VAL A 389 -16.65 2.99 -13.89
N GLN A 390 -17.86 3.23 -14.41
CA GLN A 390 -18.72 4.35 -14.04
C GLN A 390 -20.05 3.87 -13.48
N GLY A 391 -20.58 4.58 -12.49
CA GLY A 391 -21.91 4.36 -11.91
C GLY A 391 -21.86 3.44 -10.68
N SER A 392 -22.44 3.90 -9.57
CA SER A 392 -22.33 3.27 -8.24
C SER A 392 -22.84 1.82 -8.17
N ASN A 393 -23.61 1.37 -9.18
CA ASN A 393 -24.10 0.00 -9.24
C ASN A 393 -23.18 -0.94 -10.03
N ALA A 394 -22.13 -0.42 -10.66
CA ALA A 394 -21.13 -1.20 -11.37
C ALA A 394 -20.04 -1.74 -10.43
N GLY A 395 -19.40 -2.82 -10.87
CA GLY A 395 -18.25 -3.41 -10.19
C GLY A 395 -17.04 -3.58 -11.10
N LEU A 396 -15.86 -3.39 -10.53
CA LEU A 396 -14.58 -3.80 -11.10
C LEU A 396 -14.09 -5.06 -10.37
N ILE A 397 -13.96 -6.16 -11.10
CA ILE A 397 -13.45 -7.44 -10.58
C ILE A 397 -12.15 -7.79 -11.31
N LEU A 398 -11.07 -7.99 -10.57
CA LEU A 398 -9.80 -8.49 -11.09
C LEU A 398 -9.47 -9.82 -10.40
N SER A 399 -9.21 -10.87 -11.18
CA SER A 399 -8.83 -12.18 -10.64
C SER A 399 -7.65 -12.78 -11.41
N GLU A 400 -6.58 -13.16 -10.70
CA GLU A 400 -5.37 -13.77 -11.29
C GLU A 400 -4.73 -12.91 -12.38
N VAL A 401 -4.77 -11.60 -12.18
CA VAL A 401 -4.27 -10.59 -13.12
C VAL A 401 -2.83 -10.23 -12.77
N ARG A 402 -1.98 -10.08 -13.80
CA ARG A 402 -0.66 -9.46 -13.65
C ARG A 402 -0.67 -8.08 -14.28
N VAL A 403 0.02 -7.13 -13.67
CA VAL A 403 0.21 -5.79 -14.20
C VAL A 403 1.68 -5.45 -14.12
N SER A 404 2.27 -5.00 -15.22
CA SER A 404 3.66 -4.53 -15.18
C SER A 404 3.92 -3.28 -16.02
N GLY A 405 4.89 -2.49 -15.57
CA GLY A 405 5.39 -1.33 -16.31
C GLY A 405 6.53 -1.69 -17.25
N LEU A 406 7.16 -0.65 -17.81
CA LEU A 406 8.42 -0.81 -18.53
C LEU A 406 9.58 -0.90 -17.54
N VAL A 407 10.47 -1.87 -17.77
CA VAL A 407 11.77 -1.94 -17.08
C VAL A 407 12.63 -0.77 -17.57
N VAL A 408 12.55 0.35 -16.86
CA VAL A 408 13.43 1.51 -17.05
C VAL A 408 14.63 1.38 -16.10
N SER A 409 15.80 1.91 -16.52
CA SER A 409 17.01 1.87 -15.70
C SER A 409 16.92 2.74 -14.45
N ALA A 410 16.03 3.73 -14.43
CA ALA A 410 15.74 4.58 -13.27
C ALA A 410 14.28 5.08 -13.30
N PRO A 411 13.54 5.10 -12.18
CA PRO A 411 12.16 5.60 -12.10
C PRO A 411 11.98 7.02 -12.66
N SER A 412 12.98 7.90 -12.47
CA SER A 412 12.99 9.29 -12.95
C SER A 412 13.01 9.44 -14.47
N SER A 413 13.28 8.35 -15.21
CA SER A 413 13.28 8.34 -16.68
C SER A 413 11.96 7.88 -17.29
N SER A 414 10.96 7.54 -16.46
CA SER A 414 9.64 7.17 -16.95
C SER A 414 8.94 8.33 -17.64
N THR A 415 8.19 8.03 -18.70
CA THR A 415 7.32 8.97 -19.42
C THR A 415 5.84 8.68 -19.20
N LEU A 416 5.52 7.72 -18.32
CA LEU A 416 4.18 7.23 -18.08
C LEU A 416 3.43 8.18 -17.14
N GLU A 417 2.30 8.73 -17.61
CA GLU A 417 1.48 9.72 -16.90
C GLU A 417 -0.03 9.38 -16.95
N PRO A 418 -0.46 8.13 -16.66
CA PRO A 418 -1.88 7.82 -16.58
C PRO A 418 -2.50 8.47 -15.33
N LYS A 419 -3.75 8.95 -15.40
CA LYS A 419 -4.45 9.47 -14.20
C LYS A 419 -4.59 8.39 -13.12
N TYR A 420 -4.94 7.18 -13.55
CA TYR A 420 -5.05 5.98 -12.74
C TYR A 420 -4.79 4.75 -13.62
N LEU A 421 -4.38 3.63 -13.04
CA LEU A 421 -4.39 2.35 -13.75
C LEU A 421 -5.78 1.70 -13.72
N PHE A 422 -6.41 1.72 -12.55
CA PHE A 422 -7.74 1.17 -12.32
C PHE A 422 -8.62 2.20 -11.63
N HIS A 423 -9.74 2.52 -12.25
CA HIS A 423 -10.78 3.37 -11.66
C HIS A 423 -12.11 2.61 -11.60
N SER A 424 -12.76 2.70 -10.45
CA SER A 424 -14.12 2.21 -10.27
C SER A 424 -14.93 3.18 -9.41
N ALA A 425 -16.01 3.71 -9.96
CA ALA A 425 -17.07 4.34 -9.18
C ALA A 425 -18.10 3.26 -8.81
N GLY A 426 -17.98 2.63 -7.64
CA GLY A 426 -18.82 1.49 -7.23
C GLY A 426 -18.01 0.36 -6.58
N ILE A 427 -18.40 -0.88 -6.84
CA ILE A 427 -17.78 -2.06 -6.22
C ILE A 427 -16.37 -2.27 -6.80
N ILE A 428 -15.42 -2.66 -5.93
CA ILE A 428 -14.10 -3.11 -6.35
C ILE A 428 -13.73 -4.40 -5.61
N TYR A 429 -13.22 -5.38 -6.36
CA TYR A 429 -12.80 -6.68 -5.85
C TYR A 429 -11.55 -7.16 -6.59
N LEU A 430 -10.45 -7.32 -5.87
CA LEU A 430 -9.18 -7.83 -6.39
C LEU A 430 -8.81 -9.13 -5.66
N GLU A 431 -8.50 -10.18 -6.41
CA GLU A 431 -8.05 -11.48 -5.88
C GLU A 431 -6.86 -12.00 -6.69
N ASP A 432 -5.78 -12.38 -6.01
CA ASP A 432 -4.56 -12.90 -6.62
C ASP A 432 -3.97 -11.98 -7.71
N VAL A 433 -4.00 -10.67 -7.48
CA VAL A 433 -3.48 -9.65 -8.41
C VAL A 433 -2.01 -9.32 -8.09
N ILE A 434 -1.16 -9.38 -9.10
CA ILE A 434 0.27 -9.04 -9.01
C ILE A 434 0.51 -7.74 -9.80
N ILE A 435 0.95 -6.69 -9.12
CA ILE A 435 1.33 -5.40 -9.73
C ILE A 435 2.81 -5.15 -9.43
N GLU A 436 3.65 -5.18 -10.47
CA GLU A 436 5.11 -5.09 -10.32
C GLU A 436 5.79 -4.16 -11.33
N ASN A 437 6.91 -3.56 -10.94
CA ASN A 437 7.76 -2.74 -11.83
C ASN A 437 7.01 -1.57 -12.48
N ILE A 438 6.24 -0.82 -11.70
CA ILE A 438 5.43 0.30 -12.18
C ILE A 438 6.11 1.61 -11.82
N PHE A 439 6.59 2.35 -12.83
CA PHE A 439 7.23 3.65 -12.64
C PHE A 439 6.40 4.72 -13.34
N LEU A 440 5.71 5.56 -12.60
CA LEU A 440 4.85 6.63 -13.11
C LEU A 440 5.48 7.99 -12.82
N GLN A 441 5.44 8.90 -13.79
CA GLN A 441 5.77 10.30 -13.58
C GLN A 441 4.64 11.02 -12.83
N THR A 442 3.38 10.64 -13.07
CA THR A 442 2.17 11.01 -12.31
C THR A 442 1.12 9.91 -12.52
N GLY A 443 0.20 9.75 -11.56
CA GLY A 443 -0.85 8.74 -11.56
C GLY A 443 -0.95 7.92 -10.28
N SER A 444 -2.16 7.44 -10.02
CA SER A 444 -2.44 6.43 -8.98
C SER A 444 -2.57 5.03 -9.61
N ILE A 445 -2.48 3.98 -8.79
CA ILE A 445 -2.71 2.61 -9.26
C ILE A 445 -4.20 2.28 -9.18
N ILE A 446 -4.83 2.54 -8.03
CA ILE A 446 -6.25 2.26 -7.80
C ILE A 446 -6.93 3.53 -7.30
N LEU A 447 -7.99 3.95 -7.99
CA LEU A 447 -8.91 4.98 -7.56
C LEU A 447 -10.33 4.38 -7.45
N ALA A 448 -10.79 4.16 -6.23
CA ALA A 448 -12.14 3.68 -5.95
C ALA A 448 -12.97 4.81 -5.35
N GLU A 449 -14.13 5.10 -5.94
CA GLU A 449 -15.06 6.13 -5.50
C GLU A 449 -16.44 5.52 -5.27
N GLN A 450 -17.24 6.08 -4.35
CA GLN A 450 -18.62 5.66 -4.08
C GLN A 450 -18.77 4.14 -3.84
N VAL A 451 -17.89 3.56 -3.01
CA VAL A 451 -17.76 2.09 -2.83
C VAL A 451 -18.94 1.42 -2.11
N ARG A 452 -20.08 2.12 -1.99
CA ARG A 452 -21.32 1.61 -1.39
C ARG A 452 -22.04 0.71 -2.37
N LYS A 453 -22.46 -0.46 -1.89
CA LYS A 453 -23.42 -1.32 -2.59
C LYS A 453 -24.81 -0.68 -2.45
N SER A 454 -25.51 -0.41 -3.54
CA SER A 454 -26.89 0.08 -3.45
C SER A 454 -27.77 -1.01 -2.82
N ASN A 455 -28.54 -0.68 -1.79
CA ASN A 455 -29.46 -1.61 -1.12
C ASN A 455 -30.70 -1.96 -1.97
N GLU A 456 -30.81 -1.39 -3.17
CA GLU A 456 -31.94 -1.58 -4.08
C GLU A 456 -31.39 -2.06 -5.43
N GLN A 457 -31.56 -3.36 -5.69
CA GLN A 457 -31.11 -4.11 -6.87
C GLN A 457 -29.63 -4.54 -6.78
N ALA A 458 -29.40 -5.84 -6.56
CA ALA A 458 -28.12 -6.47 -6.88
C ALA A 458 -27.68 -5.97 -8.26
N SER A 459 -26.46 -5.43 -8.35
CA SER A 459 -25.80 -4.99 -9.59
C SER A 459 -26.28 -5.86 -10.74
N ALA A 460 -27.11 -5.31 -11.62
CA ALA A 460 -27.81 -6.08 -12.65
C ALA A 460 -26.76 -6.71 -13.58
N GLY A 461 -26.44 -7.99 -13.36
CA GLY A 461 -25.39 -8.70 -14.10
C GLY A 461 -24.30 -9.38 -13.23
N ILE A 462 -24.18 -9.04 -11.94
CA ILE A 462 -23.27 -9.72 -11.00
C ILE A 462 -24.06 -10.18 -9.76
N GLU A 463 -24.56 -11.42 -9.78
CA GLU A 463 -25.27 -12.01 -8.63
C GLU A 463 -24.33 -12.33 -7.45
N TRP A 464 -23.07 -12.67 -7.73
CA TRP A 464 -22.16 -13.32 -6.76
C TRP A 464 -21.33 -12.39 -5.87
N LEU A 465 -21.32 -11.08 -6.16
CA LEU A 465 -20.90 -10.05 -5.19
C LEU A 465 -21.86 -9.98 -3.99
N GLY A 466 -22.98 -10.72 -4.02
CA GLY A 466 -23.89 -10.94 -2.91
C GLY A 466 -23.21 -11.41 -1.61
N LEU A 467 -22.17 -12.24 -1.71
CA LEU A 467 -21.55 -12.92 -0.56
C LEU A 467 -20.12 -12.47 -0.22
N ARG A 468 -19.41 -11.81 -1.14
CA ARG A 468 -18.03 -11.33 -0.92
C ARG A 468 -18.02 -9.82 -0.73
N SER A 469 -17.31 -9.36 0.30
CA SER A 469 -17.11 -7.93 0.56
C SER A 469 -16.17 -7.31 -0.47
N SER A 470 -16.38 -6.04 -0.82
CA SER A 470 -15.41 -5.27 -1.61
C SER A 470 -14.05 -5.30 -0.93
N GLY A 471 -12.97 -5.33 -1.71
CA GLY A 471 -11.67 -5.47 -1.12
C GLY A 471 -10.54 -5.90 -2.04
N ILE A 472 -9.39 -6.07 -1.43
CA ILE A 472 -8.13 -6.49 -2.02
C ILE A 472 -7.66 -7.72 -1.23
N TYR A 473 -7.57 -8.88 -1.90
CA TYR A 473 -7.31 -10.17 -1.27
C TYR A 473 -6.12 -10.85 -1.95
N GLY A 474 -5.12 -11.27 -1.18
CA GLY A 474 -4.00 -12.05 -1.72
C GLY A 474 -3.14 -11.29 -2.76
N CYS A 475 -3.11 -9.97 -2.71
CA CYS A 475 -2.48 -9.15 -3.75
C CYS A 475 -1.02 -8.80 -3.44
N TYR A 476 -0.20 -8.72 -4.49
CA TYR A 476 1.22 -8.38 -4.39
C TYR A 476 1.53 -7.10 -5.15
N PHE A 477 1.93 -6.05 -4.42
CA PHE A 477 2.35 -4.76 -4.96
C PHE A 477 3.86 -4.59 -4.74
N ASN A 478 4.65 -4.60 -5.81
CA ASN A 478 6.11 -4.54 -5.70
C ASN A 478 6.77 -3.55 -6.65
N GLU A 479 7.74 -2.79 -6.17
CA GLU A 479 8.52 -1.85 -7.01
C GLU A 479 7.61 -0.89 -7.78
N ILE A 480 6.78 -0.17 -7.03
CA ILE A 480 5.89 0.85 -7.56
C ILE A 480 6.48 2.21 -7.20
N THR A 481 6.70 3.10 -8.16
CA THR A 481 7.14 4.47 -7.91
C THR A 481 6.22 5.45 -8.64
N THR A 482 5.73 6.47 -7.94
CA THR A 482 4.94 7.55 -8.54
C THR A 482 5.29 8.88 -7.90
N ASN A 483 5.21 10.00 -8.64
CA ASN A 483 5.28 11.33 -8.04
C ASN A 483 3.93 11.87 -7.55
N GLU A 484 2.92 11.00 -7.48
CA GLU A 484 1.65 11.32 -6.85
C GLU A 484 1.67 11.06 -5.35
N SER A 485 0.80 11.79 -4.66
CA SER A 485 0.63 11.63 -3.22
C SER A 485 -0.02 10.30 -2.82
N ARG A 486 -0.68 9.59 -3.76
CA ARG A 486 -1.54 8.42 -3.47
C ARG A 486 -1.36 7.29 -4.48
N ILE A 487 -1.09 6.05 -4.00
CA ILE A 487 -1.08 4.84 -4.84
C ILE A 487 -2.48 4.23 -4.92
N ILE A 488 -3.09 3.98 -3.75
CA ILE A 488 -4.44 3.45 -3.61
C ILE A 488 -5.28 4.50 -2.90
N SER A 489 -6.34 4.98 -3.56
CA SER A 489 -7.28 5.93 -3.00
C SER A 489 -8.68 5.33 -2.98
N ILE A 490 -9.31 5.34 -1.81
CA ILE A 490 -10.66 4.83 -1.57
C ILE A 490 -11.50 5.95 -0.99
N LEU A 491 -12.53 6.37 -1.70
CA LEU A 491 -13.41 7.49 -1.34
C LEU A 491 -14.86 7.00 -1.25
N ASP A 492 -15.44 7.01 -0.06
CA ASP A 492 -16.84 6.62 0.19
C ASP A 492 -17.84 7.72 -0.20
N SER A 493 -17.42 8.99 -0.16
CA SER A 493 -18.32 10.13 -0.27
C SER A 493 -19.08 10.20 -1.61
N SER A 494 -20.41 10.17 -1.55
CA SER A 494 -21.25 10.75 -2.60
C SER A 494 -21.02 12.25 -2.61
N LEU A 495 -20.64 12.84 -3.75
CA LEU A 495 -20.64 14.30 -3.91
C LEU A 495 -22.00 14.86 -3.50
N SER A 496 -22.09 15.41 -2.29
CA SER A 496 -23.28 16.10 -1.82
C SER A 496 -23.37 17.43 -2.56
N SER A 497 -24.08 17.41 -3.69
CA SER A 497 -24.78 18.61 -4.12
C SER A 497 -25.74 19.02 -2.98
N ASN A 498 -25.69 20.30 -2.60
CA ASN A 498 -26.57 20.92 -1.62
C ASN A 498 -28.05 20.58 -1.89
N SER A 499 -28.56 19.52 -1.28
CA SER A 499 -30.00 19.33 -1.13
C SER A 499 -30.29 18.52 0.11
N ILE A 500 -30.83 19.22 1.11
CA ILE A 500 -31.50 18.64 2.27
C ILE A 500 -32.64 17.78 1.73
N SER A 501 -32.53 16.45 1.81
CA SER A 501 -33.70 15.58 1.73
C SER A 501 -33.74 14.68 2.96
N THR A 502 -34.65 15.05 3.86
CA THR A 502 -35.13 14.23 4.96
C THR A 502 -35.80 12.97 4.39
N GLN A 503 -35.17 11.81 4.52
CA GLN A 503 -35.88 10.53 4.46
C GLN A 503 -35.53 9.67 5.67
N ASN A 504 -36.59 9.14 6.28
CA ASN A 504 -36.61 8.51 7.58
C ASN A 504 -35.84 7.18 7.61
N ASN A 505 -34.95 7.07 8.60
CA ASN A 505 -34.22 5.87 9.00
C ASN A 505 -35.15 4.68 9.26
N LYS A 506 -34.94 3.58 8.54
CA LYS A 506 -35.24 2.24 9.06
C LYS A 506 -33.97 1.71 9.75
N LEU A 507 -34.13 1.27 10.99
CA LEU A 507 -33.14 0.54 11.76
C LEU A 507 -32.60 -0.64 10.94
N GLN A 508 -31.28 -0.69 10.74
CA GLN A 508 -30.58 -1.88 10.25
C GLN A 508 -29.52 -2.26 11.30
N SER A 509 -29.54 -3.51 11.74
CA SER A 509 -28.63 -4.07 12.75
C SER A 509 -27.20 -4.29 12.21
N ASN A 510 -26.20 -4.28 13.10
CA ASN A 510 -24.76 -4.40 12.84
C ASN A 510 -24.27 -5.60 12.00
N ALA A 511 -25.12 -6.54 11.61
CA ALA A 511 -24.75 -7.67 10.75
C ALA A 511 -24.73 -7.31 9.25
N ASP A 512 -25.32 -6.16 8.86
CA ASP A 512 -25.53 -5.78 7.46
C ASP A 512 -24.62 -4.63 6.97
N SER A 513 -23.59 -4.23 7.74
CA SER A 513 -22.70 -3.13 7.31
C SER A 513 -21.77 -3.59 6.20
N GLN A 514 -21.87 -2.96 5.03
CA GLN A 514 -20.92 -3.12 3.94
C GLN A 514 -19.50 -2.83 4.43
N SER A 515 -18.58 -3.75 4.15
CA SER A 515 -17.17 -3.65 4.53
C SER A 515 -16.27 -3.60 3.29
N PHE A 516 -15.18 -2.86 3.42
CA PHE A 516 -14.03 -2.93 2.54
C PHE A 516 -12.89 -3.61 3.27
N ILE A 517 -12.29 -4.65 2.69
CA ILE A 517 -11.25 -5.45 3.34
C ILE A 517 -9.98 -5.45 2.49
N ILE A 518 -8.83 -5.13 3.08
CA ILE A 518 -7.51 -5.46 2.54
C ILE A 518 -6.99 -6.64 3.36
N HIS A 519 -6.81 -7.80 2.74
CA HIS A 519 -6.45 -9.04 3.42
C HIS A 519 -5.30 -9.76 2.72
N ASP A 520 -4.36 -10.28 3.50
CA ASP A 520 -3.25 -11.13 3.03
C ASP A 520 -2.52 -10.52 1.82
N SER A 521 -2.29 -9.22 1.88
CA SER A 521 -1.71 -8.44 0.78
C SER A 521 -0.38 -7.84 1.18
N ILE A 522 0.57 -7.81 0.23
CA ILE A 522 1.95 -7.38 0.47
C ILE A 522 2.26 -6.15 -0.38
N PHE A 523 2.79 -5.12 0.27
CA PHE A 523 3.33 -3.90 -0.31
C PHE A 523 4.85 -3.87 -0.10
N SER A 524 5.61 -3.85 -1.18
CA SER A 524 7.07 -4.01 -1.15
C SER A 524 7.75 -3.00 -2.06
N ASN A 525 8.74 -2.26 -1.55
CA ASN A 525 9.49 -1.27 -2.33
C ASN A 525 8.59 -0.24 -3.06
N CYS A 526 7.48 0.18 -2.43
CA CYS A 526 6.59 1.20 -2.98
C CYS A 526 7.06 2.60 -2.58
N VAL A 527 7.15 3.52 -3.55
CA VAL A 527 7.68 4.87 -3.38
C VAL A 527 6.69 5.92 -3.92
N THR A 528 6.37 6.94 -3.12
CA THR A 528 5.51 8.06 -3.55
C THR A 528 6.11 9.41 -3.20
N SER A 529 5.63 10.50 -3.81
CA SER A 529 5.99 11.86 -3.39
C SER A 529 4.81 12.82 -3.35
N VAL A 530 4.82 13.73 -2.37
CA VAL A 530 3.77 14.73 -2.14
C VAL A 530 4.28 16.10 -2.53
N ASN A 531 3.49 16.86 -3.30
CA ASN A 531 3.74 18.28 -3.48
C ASN A 531 3.37 19.04 -2.19
N VAL A 532 4.38 19.54 -1.48
CA VAL A 532 4.19 20.14 -0.15
C VAL A 532 3.48 21.50 -0.17
N LEU A 533 3.31 22.13 -1.35
CA LEU A 533 2.49 23.34 -1.50
C LEU A 533 1.01 23.07 -1.23
N ASP A 534 0.57 21.81 -1.33
CA ASP A 534 -0.78 21.40 -1.00
C ASP A 534 -0.89 21.06 0.50
N THR A 535 -1.36 22.03 1.28
CA THR A 535 -1.57 21.87 2.72
C THR A 535 -2.73 20.94 3.07
N GLU A 536 -3.56 20.55 2.11
CA GLU A 536 -4.74 19.71 2.33
C GLU A 536 -4.46 18.23 2.07
N THR A 537 -3.52 17.89 1.18
CA THR A 537 -3.22 16.49 0.86
C THR A 537 -2.46 15.76 1.98
N LYS A 538 -3.10 14.74 2.55
CA LYS A 538 -2.51 13.86 3.58
C LYS A 538 -1.66 12.72 3.00
N GLY A 539 -1.87 12.36 1.73
CA GLY A 539 -1.08 11.37 0.99
C GLY A 539 -1.09 9.95 1.58
N GLY A 540 -0.35 9.04 0.94
CA GLY A 540 -0.07 7.68 1.41
C GLY A 540 -0.07 6.62 0.31
N ILE A 541 0.54 5.48 0.59
CA ILE A 541 0.36 4.28 -0.24
C ILE A 541 -1.11 3.89 -0.22
N VAL A 542 -1.74 3.96 0.95
CA VAL A 542 -3.17 3.74 1.15
C VAL A 542 -3.79 5.01 1.74
N HIS A 543 -4.77 5.56 1.03
CA HIS A 543 -5.49 6.76 1.43
C HIS A 543 -7.00 6.49 1.40
N ILE A 544 -7.65 6.51 2.56
CA ILE A 544 -9.06 6.19 2.71
C ILE A 544 -9.81 7.38 3.31
N MET A 545 -10.94 7.73 2.69
CA MET A 545 -11.94 8.60 3.27
C MET A 545 -13.28 7.87 3.36
N SER A 546 -13.77 7.65 4.59
CA SER A 546 -15.02 6.93 4.85
C SER A 546 -16.03 7.83 5.58
N ASP A 547 -17.29 7.79 5.18
CA ASP A 547 -18.42 8.42 5.86
C ASP A 547 -19.52 7.40 6.26
N GLY A 548 -19.36 6.12 5.92
CA GLY A 548 -20.33 5.09 6.27
C GLY A 548 -19.90 3.62 6.11
N ILE A 549 -18.74 3.32 5.52
CA ILE A 549 -18.26 1.95 5.28
C ILE A 549 -17.26 1.49 6.36
N LYS A 550 -17.37 0.22 6.78
CA LYS A 550 -16.38 -0.43 7.66
C LYS A 550 -15.12 -0.76 6.86
N PHE A 551 -13.94 -0.43 7.38
CA PHE A 551 -12.67 -0.69 6.69
C PHE A 551 -11.74 -1.55 7.54
N ASP A 552 -11.25 -2.65 6.98
CA ASP A 552 -10.36 -3.59 7.67
C ASP A 552 -9.05 -3.83 6.87
N ILE A 553 -7.89 -3.75 7.54
CA ILE A 553 -6.59 -4.21 7.03
C ILE A 553 -6.16 -5.41 7.90
N ILE A 554 -5.99 -6.58 7.29
CA ILE A 554 -5.84 -7.84 8.02
C ILE A 554 -4.69 -8.66 7.42
N THR A 555 -3.73 -9.08 8.24
CA THR A 555 -2.64 -9.98 7.81
C THR A 555 -1.85 -9.43 6.62
N CYS A 556 -1.63 -8.12 6.58
CA CYS A 556 -0.87 -7.46 5.50
C CYS A 556 0.62 -7.30 5.85
N GLU A 557 1.46 -7.13 4.84
CA GLU A 557 2.89 -6.81 5.00
C GLU A 557 3.23 -5.54 4.21
N PHE A 558 3.79 -4.54 4.90
CA PHE A 558 4.42 -3.37 4.30
C PHE A 558 5.91 -3.45 4.57
N ARG A 559 6.72 -3.55 3.50
CA ARG A 559 8.18 -3.62 3.61
C ARG A 559 8.87 -2.64 2.68
N ARG A 560 9.89 -1.93 3.18
CA ARG A 560 10.73 -1.02 2.38
C ARG A 560 9.95 0.02 1.60
N CYS A 561 8.82 0.46 2.15
CA CYS A 561 7.97 1.46 1.53
C CYS A 561 8.41 2.86 1.93
N GLN A 562 8.51 3.79 0.98
CA GLN A 562 8.97 5.16 1.22
C GLN A 562 7.98 6.18 0.66
N VAL A 563 7.39 6.99 1.52
CA VAL A 563 6.53 8.10 1.11
C VAL A 563 7.25 9.42 1.36
N LEU A 564 7.53 10.17 0.30
CA LEU A 564 8.04 11.53 0.42
C LEU A 564 6.88 12.49 0.74
N GLY A 565 6.30 12.33 1.93
CA GLY A 565 5.03 12.95 2.31
C GLY A 565 4.73 12.80 3.80
N ARG A 566 3.50 13.17 4.18
CA ARG A 566 3.05 13.20 5.58
C ARG A 566 2.83 11.80 6.17
N ASN A 567 2.20 10.91 5.41
CA ASN A 567 1.74 9.61 5.93
C ASN A 567 1.94 8.46 4.95
N LEU A 568 2.17 7.24 5.47
CA LEU A 568 2.22 6.00 4.67
C LEU A 568 0.80 5.43 4.47
N VAL A 569 0.03 5.36 5.55
CA VAL A 569 -1.38 4.97 5.57
C VAL A 569 -2.17 6.09 6.20
N TYR A 570 -3.18 6.59 5.50
CA TYR A 570 -4.09 7.61 5.98
C TYR A 570 -5.53 7.11 5.95
N ILE A 571 -6.23 7.25 7.08
CA ILE A 571 -7.64 6.87 7.22
C ILE A 571 -8.42 8.00 7.91
N GLY A 572 -9.26 8.69 7.14
CA GLY A 572 -10.13 9.76 7.63
C GLY A 572 -11.61 9.35 7.75
N TRP A 573 -12.26 9.79 8.83
CA TRP A 573 -13.71 9.65 9.04
C TRP A 573 -14.45 10.98 8.83
N THR A 574 -15.48 10.96 7.97
CA THR A 574 -16.34 12.11 7.62
C THR A 574 -17.84 11.89 7.88
N GLY A 575 -18.23 10.78 8.52
CA GLY A 575 -19.64 10.45 8.76
C GLY A 575 -20.32 11.27 9.87
N ASP A 576 -21.63 11.10 10.06
CA ASP A 576 -22.40 11.83 11.08
C ASP A 576 -22.31 11.16 12.47
N ASP A 577 -21.91 11.93 13.49
CA ASP A 577 -21.84 11.51 14.90
C ASP A 577 -23.22 11.49 15.62
N SER A 578 -24.30 11.94 14.97
CA SER A 578 -25.60 12.19 15.63
C SER A 578 -26.39 10.92 16.01
N ASN A 579 -26.09 9.77 15.42
CA ASN A 579 -26.79 8.51 15.70
C ASN A 579 -26.00 7.63 16.67
N ALA A 580 -26.53 7.46 17.89
CA ALA A 580 -25.99 6.60 18.95
C ALA A 580 -26.06 5.08 18.64
N SER A 581 -26.26 4.66 17.38
CA SER A 581 -26.30 3.26 16.97
C SER A 581 -25.26 2.97 15.88
N ALA A 582 -24.22 2.25 16.30
CA ALA A 582 -23.14 1.61 15.55
C ALA A 582 -21.93 2.49 15.20
N ALA A 583 -21.00 2.60 16.16
CA ALA A 583 -19.59 2.86 15.85
C ALA A 583 -19.13 1.81 14.82
N LYS A 584 -18.85 2.24 13.59
CA LYS A 584 -18.33 1.36 12.54
C LYS A 584 -16.81 1.33 12.68
N THR A 585 -16.33 0.27 13.31
CA THR A 585 -14.93 0.03 13.62
C THR A 585 -14.07 0.01 12.36
N ILE A 586 -12.99 0.78 12.33
CA ILE A 586 -11.87 0.54 11.41
C ILE A 586 -10.89 -0.39 12.12
N MET A 587 -10.54 -1.52 11.51
CA MET A 587 -9.66 -2.52 12.13
C MET A 587 -8.33 -2.64 11.38
N ILE A 588 -7.22 -2.62 12.10
CA ILE A 588 -5.90 -3.01 11.57
C ILE A 588 -5.42 -4.17 12.42
N SER A 589 -5.36 -5.39 11.86
CA SER A 589 -4.96 -6.58 12.60
C SER A 589 -3.83 -7.37 11.93
N ASP A 590 -2.96 -7.96 12.75
CA ASP A 590 -1.93 -8.92 12.35
C ASP A 590 -1.04 -8.42 11.19
N THR A 591 -0.85 -7.11 11.10
CA THR A 591 -0.18 -6.45 9.98
C THR A 591 1.24 -6.07 10.36
N ILE A 592 2.18 -6.32 9.44
CA ILE A 592 3.61 -6.11 9.62
C ILE A 592 4.06 -4.87 8.85
N PHE A 593 4.77 -3.96 9.51
CA PHE A 593 5.45 -2.81 8.92
C PHE A 593 6.95 -2.92 9.22
N THR A 594 7.78 -3.04 8.17
CA THR A 594 9.24 -3.15 8.29
C THR A 594 9.96 -2.22 7.32
N GLU A 595 11.03 -1.55 7.76
CA GLU A 595 11.86 -0.68 6.90
C GLU A 595 11.03 0.41 6.14
N CYS A 596 9.91 0.88 6.70
CA CYS A 596 9.02 1.85 6.04
C CYS A 596 9.27 3.28 6.50
N SER A 597 9.18 4.27 5.61
CA SER A 597 9.37 5.68 5.97
C SER A 597 8.34 6.62 5.34
N SER A 598 7.96 7.67 6.07
CA SER A 598 7.20 8.80 5.57
C SER A 598 7.91 10.10 5.94
N VAL A 599 8.51 10.81 4.97
CA VAL A 599 9.38 11.96 5.24
C VAL A 599 9.16 13.06 4.22
N ILE A 600 9.07 14.32 4.65
CA ILE A 600 9.20 15.47 3.75
C ILE A 600 10.66 15.96 3.78
N PRO A 601 11.46 15.80 2.72
CA PRO A 601 12.83 16.30 2.66
C PRO A 601 12.95 17.79 3.01
N GLY A 602 13.96 18.15 3.81
CA GLY A 602 14.25 19.54 4.18
C GLY A 602 13.24 20.18 5.15
N MET A 603 12.31 19.41 5.70
CA MET A 603 11.31 19.92 6.63
C MET A 603 11.91 20.29 7.99
N ARG A 604 11.42 21.38 8.58
CA ARG A 604 11.71 21.84 9.94
C ARG A 604 10.40 21.92 10.73
N VAL A 605 10.42 21.37 11.95
CA VAL A 605 9.28 21.41 12.87
C VAL A 605 9.04 22.83 13.35
N VAL A 606 7.78 23.28 13.31
CA VAL A 606 7.32 24.42 14.09
C VAL A 606 6.64 23.89 15.34
N ALA A 607 7.30 23.96 16.49
CA ALA A 607 6.67 23.65 17.77
C ALA A 607 5.67 24.76 18.12
N GLN A 608 4.40 24.42 18.30
CA GLN A 608 3.33 25.39 18.57
C GLN A 608 3.45 26.06 19.96
N ASP A 609 4.29 25.54 20.87
CA ASP A 609 4.28 25.91 22.29
C ASP A 609 5.48 26.72 22.80
N ILE A 610 6.18 27.42 21.90
CA ILE A 610 6.96 28.59 22.32
C ILE A 610 6.39 29.76 21.53
N TYR A 611 5.35 30.42 22.04
CA TYR A 611 5.04 31.86 21.93
C TYR A 611 3.55 32.16 22.08
N ASN A 612 3.27 33.20 22.88
CA ASN A 612 1.99 33.86 23.08
C ASN A 612 1.39 34.31 21.72
N PRO A 613 0.07 34.19 21.48
CA PRO A 613 -0.53 34.39 20.16
C PRO A 613 -0.73 35.88 19.87
N GLN A 614 0.25 36.56 19.29
CA GLN A 614 0.02 37.84 18.60
C GLN A 614 0.87 37.98 17.33
N LYS A 615 0.17 37.98 16.18
CA LYS A 615 0.56 38.42 14.84
C LYS A 615 1.54 37.54 14.05
N TYR A 616 0.98 36.65 13.23
CA TYR A 616 1.52 36.41 11.90
C TYR A 616 0.90 37.43 10.93
N PHE A 617 1.69 38.42 10.51
CA PHE A 617 1.43 39.16 9.27
C PHE A 617 2.14 38.42 8.15
N ILE A 618 1.36 37.80 7.25
CA ILE A 618 1.85 37.35 5.95
C ILE A 618 2.11 38.61 5.12
N MET A 619 3.37 38.96 4.87
CA MET A 619 3.70 39.88 3.79
C MET A 619 3.62 39.12 2.47
N GLN A 620 2.52 39.33 1.74
CA GLN A 620 2.50 39.14 0.30
C GLN A 620 3.37 40.22 -0.33
N ASP A 621 4.57 39.87 -0.77
CA ASP A 621 5.23 40.60 -1.85
C ASP A 621 4.87 39.93 -3.18
N SER A 622 3.68 40.30 -3.67
CA SER A 622 3.34 40.16 -5.08
C SER A 622 4.08 41.25 -5.86
N ASN A 623 5.03 40.87 -6.72
CA ASN A 623 5.13 41.38 -8.09
C ASN A 623 6.38 40.84 -8.81
N THR A 624 6.27 39.64 -9.40
CA THR A 624 6.91 39.34 -10.69
C THR A 624 6.15 38.22 -11.40
N ASN A 625 5.30 38.60 -12.36
CA ASN A 625 4.81 37.69 -13.38
C ASN A 625 5.98 37.24 -14.26
N TYR A 626 6.37 35.97 -14.18
CA TYR A 626 7.06 35.28 -15.27
C TYR A 626 6.43 33.90 -15.47
N PRO A 627 6.00 33.55 -16.71
CA PRO A 627 5.47 32.23 -17.01
C PRO A 627 6.65 31.34 -17.39
N TYR A 628 7.18 30.57 -16.43
CA TYR A 628 7.97 29.39 -16.75
C TYR A 628 7.28 28.18 -16.13
N THR A 629 6.91 27.27 -17.03
CA THR A 629 6.59 25.87 -16.76
C THR A 629 7.73 25.24 -15.98
N GLU A 630 7.59 25.17 -14.67
CA GLU A 630 8.50 24.40 -13.82
C GLU A 630 8.07 22.93 -13.81
N GLN A 631 9.03 22.08 -14.16
CA GLN A 631 8.94 20.63 -14.07
C GLN A 631 8.88 20.22 -12.60
N ASN A 632 8.20 19.10 -12.30
CA ASN A 632 8.10 18.46 -10.98
C ASN A 632 9.47 17.99 -10.43
N GLN A 633 10.39 18.91 -10.14
CA GLN A 633 11.53 18.67 -9.27
C GLN A 633 11.21 19.31 -7.92
N LEU A 634 10.39 18.61 -7.14
CA LEU A 634 10.22 18.91 -5.72
C LEU A 634 11.62 18.86 -5.07
N TYR A 635 12.01 19.95 -4.41
CA TYR A 635 13.27 20.19 -3.67
C TYR A 635 14.48 20.76 -4.44
N SER A 636 14.33 21.45 -5.56
CA SER A 636 15.47 22.09 -6.26
C SER A 636 15.90 23.46 -5.72
N ASP A 637 15.14 24.10 -4.82
CA ASP A 637 15.45 25.45 -4.33
C ASP A 637 16.16 25.49 -2.97
N GLU A 638 16.44 24.32 -2.37
CA GLU A 638 17.14 24.14 -1.07
C GLU A 638 16.49 24.88 0.11
N LYS A 639 15.23 25.34 -0.02
CA LYS A 639 14.55 26.08 1.06
C LYS A 639 13.94 25.14 2.09
N ALA A 640 14.06 25.53 3.37
CA ALA A 640 13.44 24.80 4.47
C ALA A 640 11.91 24.86 4.38
N THR A 641 11.25 23.70 4.53
CA THR A 641 9.79 23.60 4.56
C THR A 641 9.29 23.53 6.00
N TYR A 642 8.29 24.32 6.37
CA TYR A 642 7.74 24.33 7.73
C TYR A 642 6.35 23.69 7.74
N ASP A 643 6.13 22.69 8.58
CA ASP A 643 4.80 22.08 8.82
C ASP A 643 4.67 21.68 10.30
N GLU A 644 3.46 21.33 10.70
CA GLU A 644 3.13 20.99 12.10
C GLU A 644 3.22 19.48 12.33
N VAL A 645 3.92 19.08 13.39
CA VAL A 645 4.17 17.67 13.78
C VAL A 645 2.90 16.81 13.82
N TYR A 646 1.82 17.36 14.35
CA TYR A 646 0.57 16.62 14.56
C TYR A 646 -0.19 16.29 13.26
N LYS A 647 0.32 16.69 12.09
CA LYS A 647 -0.23 16.32 10.77
C LYS A 647 0.44 15.09 10.15
N HIS A 648 1.43 14.51 10.84
CA HIS A 648 2.27 13.42 10.34
C HIS A 648 2.12 12.15 11.18
N GLY A 649 2.21 11.00 10.52
CA GLY A 649 2.30 9.68 11.14
C GLY A 649 2.50 8.62 10.07
N LEU A 650 3.24 7.55 10.36
CA LEU A 650 3.33 6.41 9.44
C LEU A 650 1.92 5.87 9.18
N ILE A 651 1.17 5.60 10.25
CA ILE A 651 -0.28 5.38 10.22
C ILE A 651 -0.95 6.61 10.83
N TYR A 652 -1.82 7.27 10.08
CA TYR A 652 -2.52 8.46 10.52
C TYR A 652 -4.04 8.28 10.47
N LEU A 653 -4.67 8.46 11.62
CA LEU A 653 -6.10 8.28 11.83
C LEU A 653 -6.71 9.62 12.28
N GLU A 654 -7.77 10.08 11.61
CA GLU A 654 -8.47 11.27 12.06
C GLU A 654 -9.98 11.23 11.83
N SER A 655 -10.68 11.99 12.67
CA SER A 655 -12.05 12.38 12.39
C SER A 655 -12.16 13.84 12.01
N LEU A 656 -12.87 14.10 10.91
CA LEU A 656 -13.21 15.44 10.42
C LEU A 656 -14.56 15.94 10.96
N THR A 657 -15.15 15.22 11.90
CA THR A 657 -16.45 15.53 12.52
C THR A 657 -16.32 16.53 13.67
N ALA A 658 -17.46 17.06 14.13
CA ALA A 658 -17.49 17.95 15.28
C ALA A 658 -17.20 17.23 16.61
N GLY A 659 -17.49 15.93 16.70
CA GLY A 659 -17.33 15.15 17.91
C GLY A 659 -18.29 15.53 19.04
N ASP A 660 -18.02 15.00 20.22
CA ASP A 660 -18.73 15.30 21.45
C ASP A 660 -18.27 16.62 22.12
N LYS A 661 -18.61 16.84 23.40
CA LYS A 661 -18.23 18.06 24.13
C LYS A 661 -16.71 18.27 24.26
N LEU A 662 -15.92 17.20 24.12
CA LEU A 662 -14.45 17.24 24.12
C LEU A 662 -13.89 17.31 22.69
N GLY A 663 -14.75 17.34 21.66
CA GLY A 663 -14.37 17.31 20.26
C GLY A 663 -13.96 15.92 19.76
N ILE A 664 -14.31 14.86 20.50
CA ILE A 664 -13.95 13.48 20.19
C ILE A 664 -15.10 12.82 19.44
N SER A 665 -14.83 12.28 18.25
CA SER A 665 -15.79 11.52 17.47
C SER A 665 -16.13 10.17 18.10
N SER A 666 -17.33 9.70 17.81
CA SER A 666 -17.79 8.35 18.16
C SER A 666 -17.16 7.25 17.29
N SER A 667 -16.43 7.62 16.24
CA SER A 667 -15.69 6.69 15.38
C SER A 667 -14.64 5.92 16.17
N ARG A 668 -14.65 4.60 15.99
CA ARG A 668 -13.80 3.66 16.71
C ARG A 668 -12.77 3.03 15.77
N TYR A 669 -11.54 2.98 16.21
CA TYR A 669 -10.42 2.34 15.52
C TYR A 669 -9.84 1.27 16.43
N ASP A 670 -9.75 0.03 15.94
CA ASP A 670 -9.19 -1.11 16.66
C ASP A 670 -7.89 -1.56 15.98
N ILE A 671 -6.79 -1.50 16.70
CA ILE A 671 -5.47 -1.96 16.27
C ILE A 671 -5.09 -3.15 17.13
N TYR A 672 -4.82 -4.30 16.50
CA TYR A 672 -4.59 -5.57 17.19
C TYR A 672 -3.43 -6.34 16.57
N GLY A 673 -2.47 -6.82 17.37
CA GLY A 673 -1.45 -7.76 16.88
C GLY A 673 -0.53 -7.19 15.79
N ILE A 674 -0.41 -5.87 15.65
CA ILE A 674 0.47 -5.29 14.62
C ILE A 674 1.94 -5.36 15.06
N PHE A 675 2.84 -5.47 14.08
CA PHE A 675 4.28 -5.43 14.32
C PHE A 675 4.92 -4.31 13.50
N VAL A 676 5.51 -3.34 14.17
CA VAL A 676 6.18 -2.19 13.54
C VAL A 676 7.65 -2.19 13.94
N ALA A 677 8.54 -2.33 12.97
CA ALA A 677 9.99 -2.36 13.20
C ALA A 677 10.73 -1.52 12.16
N GLU A 678 11.77 -0.79 12.59
CA GLU A 678 12.61 0.00 11.67
C GLU A 678 11.77 0.89 10.74
N CYS A 679 10.74 1.54 11.28
CA CYS A 679 9.90 2.46 10.53
C CYS A 679 10.07 3.91 11.00
N HIS A 680 9.83 4.88 10.12
CA HIS A 680 9.94 6.30 10.43
C HIS A 680 8.78 7.16 9.91
N SER A 681 8.45 8.21 10.67
CA SER A 681 7.75 9.39 10.15
C SER A 681 8.56 10.63 10.54
N ALA A 682 9.04 11.40 9.55
CA ALA A 682 9.99 12.53 9.65
C ALA A 682 9.98 13.31 10.96
N VAL A 683 8.79 13.68 11.41
CA VAL A 683 8.54 14.46 12.63
C VAL A 683 7.32 13.95 13.38
N GLY A 684 6.71 12.87 12.91
CA GLY A 684 5.46 12.33 13.41
C GLY A 684 5.68 11.11 14.30
N SER A 685 4.76 10.15 14.22
CA SER A 685 4.82 8.92 15.00
C SER A 685 4.64 7.68 14.14
N GLY A 686 4.97 6.50 14.67
CA GLY A 686 4.55 5.24 14.06
C GLY A 686 3.02 5.17 13.91
N LEU A 687 2.31 5.69 14.90
CA LEU A 687 0.86 5.85 14.88
C LEU A 687 0.45 7.23 15.41
N THR A 688 -0.33 7.95 14.62
CA THR A 688 -0.92 9.24 15.00
C THR A 688 -2.44 9.14 14.92
N ALA A 689 -3.14 9.52 15.99
CA ALA A 689 -4.60 9.55 16.01
C ALA A 689 -5.16 10.84 16.58
N THR A 690 -6.17 11.41 15.91
CA THR A 690 -6.78 12.68 16.30
C THR A 690 -8.31 12.65 16.27
N LYS A 691 -8.96 13.17 17.32
CA LYS A 691 -10.44 13.27 17.41
C LYS A 691 -11.21 11.94 17.31
N VAL A 692 -10.59 10.81 17.65
CA VAL A 692 -11.18 9.46 17.49
C VAL A 692 -11.20 8.68 18.81
N THR A 693 -11.95 7.59 18.84
CA THR A 693 -11.81 6.55 19.87
C THR A 693 -10.90 5.43 19.35
N LEU A 694 -9.86 5.06 20.09
CA LEU A 694 -8.80 4.15 19.65
C LEU A 694 -8.55 3.05 20.69
N TYR A 695 -8.46 1.81 20.23
CA TYR A 695 -7.99 0.67 21.02
C TYR A 695 -6.75 0.09 20.36
N ILE A 696 -5.67 -0.07 21.10
CA ILE A 696 -4.43 -0.70 20.65
C ILE A 696 -4.16 -1.87 21.58
N THR A 697 -4.05 -3.07 21.02
CA THR A 697 -3.98 -4.30 21.81
C THR A 697 -2.96 -5.27 21.23
N GLU A 698 -2.22 -5.98 22.08
CA GLU A 698 -1.27 -7.05 21.70
C GLU A 698 -0.27 -6.65 20.59
N SER A 699 0.06 -5.36 20.49
CA SER A 699 0.85 -4.80 19.39
C SER A 699 2.30 -4.55 19.79
N VAL A 700 3.22 -4.69 18.84
CA VAL A 700 4.66 -4.61 19.04
C VAL A 700 5.26 -3.47 18.21
N PHE A 701 5.96 -2.57 18.87
CA PHE A 701 6.70 -1.48 18.24
C PHE A 701 8.15 -1.52 18.69
N ILE A 702 9.08 -1.71 17.76
CA ILE A 702 10.50 -1.85 18.10
C ILE A 702 11.39 -1.00 17.18
N MET A 703 12.46 -0.46 17.75
CA MET A 703 13.57 0.12 16.99
C MET A 703 13.09 1.17 15.97
N PRO A 704 12.44 2.27 16.41
CA PRO A 704 12.09 3.35 15.51
C PRO A 704 13.36 3.89 14.84
N ILE A 705 13.29 4.23 13.55
CA ILE A 705 14.47 4.71 12.80
C ILE A 705 15.03 5.97 13.45
N CYS A 706 14.17 6.87 13.95
CA CYS A 706 14.59 8.09 14.62
C CYS A 706 14.03 8.21 16.04
N TYR A 707 14.68 9.05 16.84
CA TYR A 707 14.26 9.39 18.19
C TYR A 707 12.99 10.25 18.14
N SER A 708 11.81 9.65 18.03
CA SER A 708 10.52 10.35 18.03
C SER A 708 9.47 9.57 18.82
N ASN A 709 8.27 10.14 18.93
CA ASN A 709 7.11 9.46 19.46
C ASN A 709 6.79 8.21 18.61
N VAL A 710 6.54 7.07 19.24
CA VAL A 710 6.05 5.86 18.53
C VAL A 710 4.54 5.98 18.35
N ILE A 711 3.85 6.47 19.37
CA ILE A 711 2.41 6.76 19.34
C ILE A 711 2.17 8.21 19.75
N TYR A 712 1.36 8.93 18.98
CA TYR A 712 0.88 10.26 19.32
C TYR A 712 -0.65 10.31 19.25
N LEU A 713 -1.28 10.58 20.39
CA LEU A 713 -2.73 10.66 20.53
C LEU A 713 -3.15 12.07 20.98
N ASN A 714 -4.04 12.72 20.21
CA ASN A 714 -4.50 14.07 20.50
C ASN A 714 -6.02 14.18 20.38
N GLN A 715 -6.70 14.67 21.42
CA GLN A 715 -8.17 14.73 21.43
C GLN A 715 -8.80 13.36 21.19
N THR A 716 -8.31 12.32 21.87
CA THR A 716 -8.83 10.96 21.67
C THR A 716 -9.28 10.30 22.96
N ARG A 717 -10.08 9.25 22.82
CA ARG A 717 -10.35 8.26 23.88
C ARG A 717 -9.54 7.01 23.56
N GLY A 718 -8.44 6.78 24.26
CA GLY A 718 -7.50 5.71 23.96
C GLY A 718 -7.49 4.61 25.03
N LYS A 719 -7.45 3.34 24.61
CA LYS A 719 -6.99 2.22 25.44
C LYS A 719 -5.78 1.58 24.77
N ILE A 720 -4.69 1.41 25.50
CA ILE A 720 -3.49 0.67 25.09
C ILE A 720 -3.35 -0.50 26.06
N GLU A 721 -3.30 -1.73 25.55
CA GLU A 721 -3.31 -2.93 26.40
C GLU A 721 -2.41 -4.05 25.86
N SER A 722 -1.57 -4.61 26.73
CA SER A 722 -0.67 -5.73 26.41
C SER A 722 0.25 -5.47 25.21
N CYS A 723 0.66 -4.23 25.00
CA CYS A 723 1.59 -3.79 23.97
C CYS A 723 3.04 -3.83 24.45
N TYR A 724 3.97 -3.98 23.49
CA TYR A 724 5.41 -3.93 23.74
C TYR A 724 6.05 -2.82 22.93
N PHE A 725 6.75 -1.92 23.61
CA PHE A 725 7.44 -0.77 23.06
C PHE A 725 8.93 -0.86 23.36
N LYS A 726 9.77 -0.87 22.32
CA LYS A 726 11.22 -0.85 22.45
C LYS A 726 11.83 0.35 21.71
N GLY A 727 12.53 1.21 22.44
CA GLY A 727 13.28 2.32 21.86
C GLY A 727 14.53 1.87 21.09
N ARG A 728 15.38 2.83 20.70
CA ARG A 728 16.61 2.57 19.93
C ARG A 728 17.76 2.20 20.88
N ASN A 729 18.48 1.11 20.59
CA ASN A 729 19.58 0.59 21.44
C ASN A 729 20.96 1.23 21.16
N SER A 730 21.00 2.43 20.58
CA SER A 730 22.25 3.15 20.32
C SER A 730 22.37 4.35 21.24
N THR A 731 23.55 4.56 21.83
CA THR A 731 23.91 5.83 22.46
C THR A 731 24.00 6.88 21.37
N TYR A 732 23.03 7.79 21.33
CA TYR A 732 23.12 8.96 20.47
C TYR A 732 24.25 9.87 20.95
N GLU A 733 25.15 10.23 20.05
CA GLU A 733 26.14 11.29 20.29
C GLU A 733 25.63 12.59 19.66
N ASP A 734 25.42 13.62 20.48
CA ASP A 734 25.02 14.93 19.98
C ASP A 734 26.17 15.56 19.18
N PRO A 735 26.00 15.87 17.88
CA PRO A 735 27.04 16.49 17.08
C PRO A 735 27.47 17.87 17.60
N LEU A 736 26.68 18.52 18.47
CA LEU A 736 27.06 19.77 19.16
C LEU A 736 28.01 19.56 20.36
N LEU A 737 28.22 18.31 20.77
CA LEU A 737 29.11 17.92 21.88
C LEU A 737 30.49 17.43 21.42
N GLN A 738 30.68 17.23 20.12
CA GLN A 738 32.00 16.94 19.55
C GLN A 738 32.79 18.24 19.36
N THR A 739 33.65 18.55 20.31
CA THR A 739 34.63 19.66 20.22
C THR A 739 35.76 19.38 19.22
N GLU A 740 35.82 18.20 18.60
CA GLU A 740 36.80 17.83 17.59
C GLU A 740 36.11 17.40 16.31
N SER A 741 36.57 17.95 15.19
CA SER A 741 36.03 17.80 13.84
C SER A 741 36.28 16.40 13.27
N GLU A 742 35.62 15.37 13.80
CA GLU A 742 35.44 14.11 13.09
C GLU A 742 33.97 14.02 12.68
N GLU A 743 33.71 14.05 11.36
CA GLU A 743 32.39 13.81 10.79
C GLU A 743 31.95 12.39 11.17
N ILE A 744 31.21 12.24 12.26
CA ILE A 744 30.32 11.08 12.41
C ILE A 744 29.14 11.33 11.49
N VAL A 745 29.23 10.77 10.29
CA VAL A 745 28.10 10.57 9.41
C VAL A 745 27.23 9.49 10.06
N ASP A 746 26.25 9.89 10.86
CA ASP A 746 25.09 9.02 11.10
C ASP A 746 24.33 8.97 9.76
N ASP A 747 24.46 7.88 9.01
CA ASP A 747 23.80 7.66 7.71
C ASP A 747 22.27 7.89 7.76
N THR A 748 21.67 7.98 8.96
CA THR A 748 20.23 8.28 9.17
C THR A 748 19.86 9.76 9.23
N TRP A 749 20.82 10.70 9.20
CA TRP A 749 20.55 12.15 9.22
C TRP A 749 19.63 12.62 8.08
N ALA A 750 19.70 11.95 6.93
CA ALA A 750 18.86 12.24 5.77
C ALA A 750 17.39 11.82 5.97
N LEU A 751 17.10 10.84 6.84
CA LEU A 751 15.76 10.31 7.11
C LEU A 751 15.11 10.89 8.38
N CYS A 752 15.92 11.42 9.30
CA CYS A 752 15.49 12.03 10.56
C CYS A 752 15.60 13.57 10.50
N PRO A 753 14.67 14.29 9.86
CA PRO A 753 14.74 15.74 9.75
C PRO A 753 14.53 16.42 11.11
N GLY A 754 15.61 16.91 11.70
CA GLY A 754 15.58 17.72 12.92
C GLY A 754 16.97 17.89 13.50
N GLN A 755 17.25 19.04 14.11
CA GLN A 755 18.43 19.14 14.97
C GLN A 755 18.25 18.21 16.18
N SER A 756 19.34 17.58 16.60
CA SER A 756 19.46 16.77 17.81
C SER A 756 18.74 17.36 19.03
N THR A 757 18.76 18.69 19.10
CA THR A 757 18.23 19.56 20.15
C THR A 757 16.70 19.56 20.30
N TYR A 758 15.94 19.00 19.36
CA TYR A 758 14.47 18.95 19.45
C TYR A 758 13.93 17.72 20.20
N TYR A 759 14.76 16.69 20.36
CA TYR A 759 14.35 15.40 20.92
C TYR A 759 14.74 15.33 22.40
N SER A 760 13.79 15.59 23.29
CA SER A 760 13.92 15.44 24.75
C SER A 760 12.68 14.76 25.28
N THR A 761 12.74 14.10 26.44
CA THR A 761 11.53 13.57 27.11
C THR A 761 10.51 14.65 27.42
N THR A 762 10.96 15.90 27.49
CA THR A 762 10.11 17.06 27.73
C THR A 762 9.27 17.43 26.54
N THR A 763 9.69 17.04 25.34
CA THR A 763 9.02 17.34 24.07
C THR A 763 8.42 16.09 23.44
N HIS A 764 9.00 14.91 23.68
CA HIS A 764 8.65 13.62 23.08
C HIS A 764 8.58 12.50 24.13
N GLY A 765 8.03 11.34 23.76
CA GLY A 765 8.06 10.09 24.52
C GLY A 765 7.54 8.96 23.64
N LEU A 766 7.91 7.70 23.91
CA LEU A 766 7.45 6.57 23.08
C LEU A 766 5.93 6.61 22.89
N VAL A 767 5.19 6.91 23.96
CA VAL A 767 3.76 7.21 23.89
C VAL A 767 3.51 8.64 24.36
N TYR A 768 2.97 9.47 23.47
CA TYR A 768 2.59 10.85 23.73
C TYR A 768 1.06 10.99 23.73
N LEU A 769 0.51 11.51 24.82
CA LEU A 769 -0.92 11.64 25.05
C LEU A 769 -1.30 13.09 25.35
N THR A 770 -2.25 13.65 24.60
CA THR A 770 -2.76 15.00 24.87
C THR A 770 -4.26 15.18 24.67
N LYS A 771 -4.85 16.12 25.42
CA LYS A 771 -6.24 16.60 25.28
C LYS A 771 -7.30 15.49 25.26
N GLY A 772 -7.12 14.40 26.01
CA GLY A 772 -7.97 13.21 25.91
C GLY A 772 -8.07 12.39 27.20
N LEU A 773 -8.68 11.21 27.07
CA LEU A 773 -8.86 10.24 28.16
C LEU A 773 -8.17 8.93 27.76
N TYR A 774 -7.28 8.42 28.60
CA TYR A 774 -6.43 7.30 28.25
C TYR A 774 -6.30 6.26 29.36
N GLU A 775 -6.30 4.99 28.96
CA GLU A 775 -6.00 3.84 29.81
C GLU A 775 -4.85 3.04 29.18
N ILE A 776 -3.80 2.78 29.96
CA ILE A 776 -2.62 2.00 29.58
C ILE A 776 -2.56 0.82 30.54
N GLU A 777 -2.66 -0.40 30.03
CA GLU A 777 -2.84 -1.61 30.85
C GLU A 777 -1.91 -2.75 30.42
N SER A 778 -1.09 -3.27 31.34
CA SER A 778 -0.22 -4.43 31.06
C SER A 778 0.78 -4.24 29.91
N ASP A 779 1.14 -2.99 29.62
CA ASP A 779 2.12 -2.64 28.59
C ASP A 779 3.55 -2.74 29.11
N GLN A 780 4.49 -3.07 28.22
CA GLN A 780 5.92 -3.14 28.52
C GLN A 780 6.71 -2.14 27.68
N PHE A 781 7.46 -1.28 28.35
CA PHE A 781 8.39 -0.31 27.77
C PHE A 781 9.82 -0.76 28.03
N GLU A 782 10.64 -0.88 26.99
CA GLU A 782 12.04 -1.28 27.08
C GLU A 782 12.95 -0.27 26.37
N GLN A 783 14.07 0.08 27.00
CA GLN A 783 15.08 0.97 26.44
C GLN A 783 14.48 2.27 25.87
N SER A 784 13.67 2.97 26.65
CA SER A 784 12.88 4.10 26.12
C SER A 784 13.76 5.24 25.60
N GLN A 785 14.89 5.53 26.25
CA GLN A 785 15.92 6.53 25.92
C GLN A 785 15.43 8.00 25.83
N VAL A 786 14.28 8.26 25.21
CA VAL A 786 13.58 9.54 25.08
C VAL A 786 12.34 9.64 25.98
N GLY A 787 12.17 8.71 26.91
CA GLY A 787 11.05 8.66 27.85
C GLY A 787 9.96 7.72 27.34
N ALA A 788 9.31 7.03 28.27
CA ALA A 788 8.31 6.02 27.93
C ALA A 788 6.95 6.65 27.64
N VAL A 789 6.43 7.47 28.57
CA VAL A 789 5.09 8.05 28.46
C VAL A 789 5.10 9.54 28.77
N LYS A 790 4.56 10.35 27.85
CA LYS A 790 4.34 11.78 28.04
C LYS A 790 2.85 12.10 28.06
N VAL A 791 2.43 12.87 29.06
CA VAL A 791 1.04 13.28 29.31
C VAL A 791 0.95 14.80 29.33
N ASP A 792 0.19 15.37 28.40
CA ASP A 792 -0.01 16.82 28.26
C ASP A 792 -1.49 17.18 28.20
N THR A 793 -1.98 17.87 29.23
CA THR A 793 -3.37 18.32 29.35
C THR A 793 -4.36 17.18 29.08
N ALA A 794 -4.14 16.02 29.71
CA ALA A 794 -4.91 14.80 29.51
C ALA A 794 -5.14 14.03 30.82
N ASP A 795 -6.16 13.18 30.84
CA ASP A 795 -6.42 12.25 31.95
C ASP A 795 -5.94 10.85 31.56
N VAL A 796 -5.03 10.29 32.35
CA VAL A 796 -4.35 9.03 32.05
C VAL A 796 -4.33 8.13 33.29
N VAL A 797 -4.72 6.87 33.09
CA VAL A 797 -4.57 5.79 34.07
C VAL A 797 -3.58 4.76 33.52
N MET A 798 -2.50 4.50 34.25
CA MET A 798 -1.53 3.46 33.95
C MET A 798 -1.63 2.35 34.98
N ASN A 799 -1.97 1.13 34.54
CA ASN A 799 -2.19 -0.03 35.37
C ASN A 799 -1.28 -1.19 34.95
N ASN A 800 -0.55 -1.78 35.90
CA ASN A 800 0.30 -2.95 35.65
C ASN A 800 1.33 -2.75 34.51
N VAL A 801 1.86 -1.54 34.38
CA VAL A 801 2.82 -1.17 33.31
C VAL A 801 4.25 -1.51 33.74
N SER A 802 5.03 -2.12 32.84
CA SER A 802 6.42 -2.51 33.07
C SER A 802 7.42 -1.61 32.34
N PHE A 803 8.45 -1.14 33.03
CA PHE A 803 9.57 -0.38 32.47
C PHE A 803 10.88 -1.18 32.63
N ILE A 804 11.61 -1.39 31.54
CA ILE A 804 12.89 -2.10 31.49
C ILE A 804 13.95 -1.17 30.88
N GLU A 805 14.72 -0.53 31.74
CA GLU A 805 15.75 0.43 31.33
C GLU A 805 17.16 -0.07 31.66
N PRO A 806 18.15 0.19 30.78
CA PRO A 806 19.54 -0.10 31.08
C PRO A 806 20.07 0.78 32.22
N LYS A 807 21.11 0.32 32.93
CA LYS A 807 21.81 1.18 33.89
C LYS A 807 22.47 2.33 33.13
N LEU A 808 22.09 3.57 33.46
CA LEU A 808 22.67 4.77 32.88
C LEU A 808 24.15 4.87 33.27
N GLU A 809 25.03 5.03 32.29
CA GLU A 809 26.42 5.47 32.50
C GLU A 809 26.44 7.01 32.67
N ASP A 810 27.47 7.56 33.33
CA ASP A 810 27.57 8.98 33.76
C ASP A 810 27.50 10.04 32.63
N GLU A 811 27.37 9.61 31.36
CA GLU A 811 27.37 10.43 30.14
C GLU A 811 26.10 10.32 29.28
N ALA A 812 25.00 9.74 29.79
CA ALA A 812 23.75 9.66 29.03
C ALA A 812 23.21 11.06 28.65
N LEU A 813 23.21 11.36 27.35
CA LEU A 813 22.83 12.67 26.78
C LEU A 813 21.33 12.93 26.78
N TYR A 814 20.52 11.88 26.78
CA TYR A 814 19.07 11.98 26.87
C TYR A 814 18.56 11.67 28.27
N ASP A 815 17.61 12.48 28.71
CA ASP A 815 16.99 12.39 30.01
C ASP A 815 15.97 11.25 30.11
N GLY A 816 15.72 10.46 29.06
CA GLY A 816 14.63 9.48 29.05
C GLY A 816 14.87 8.17 29.76
N GLY A 817 16.13 7.74 29.88
CA GLY A 817 16.46 6.71 30.86
C GLY A 817 16.34 7.21 32.30
N GLN A 818 16.35 8.54 32.52
CA GLN A 818 16.17 9.15 33.84
C GLN A 818 14.71 9.45 34.13
N ASN A 819 13.95 10.04 33.23
CA ASN A 819 12.55 10.45 33.38
C ASN A 819 11.66 9.52 32.53
N LEU A 820 11.10 8.49 33.17
CA LEU A 820 10.28 7.48 32.49
C LEU A 820 8.93 8.06 32.05
N VAL A 821 8.33 8.88 32.91
CA VAL A 821 7.01 9.45 32.71
C VAL A 821 7.06 10.95 32.90
N VAL A 822 6.49 11.71 31.96
CA VAL A 822 6.43 13.17 32.00
C VAL A 822 4.99 13.64 32.03
N CYS A 823 4.62 14.47 33.00
CA CYS A 823 3.25 15.00 33.14
C CYS A 823 3.22 16.53 33.22
N VAL A 824 2.57 17.15 32.24
CA VAL A 824 2.51 18.61 32.08
C VAL A 824 1.10 19.11 31.81
N GLY A 825 0.88 20.40 32.01
CA GLY A 825 -0.41 21.04 31.77
C GLY A 825 -1.48 20.62 32.77
N LYS A 826 -2.74 20.88 32.44
CA LYS A 826 -3.88 20.49 33.30
C LYS A 826 -4.19 19.00 33.15
N SER A 827 -3.25 18.16 33.56
CA SER A 827 -3.33 16.71 33.44
C SER A 827 -3.70 16.04 34.74
N HIS A 828 -4.32 14.86 34.63
CA HIS A 828 -4.49 13.91 35.71
C HIS A 828 -3.75 12.61 35.37
N LEU A 829 -2.81 12.20 36.22
CA LEU A 829 -2.04 10.97 36.05
C LEU A 829 -2.24 10.05 37.25
N GLU A 830 -2.79 8.86 37.02
CA GLU A 830 -2.87 7.79 38.02
C GLU A 830 -1.97 6.62 37.62
N VAL A 831 -1.09 6.17 38.52
CA VAL A 831 -0.18 5.03 38.29
C VAL A 831 -0.41 3.97 39.36
N VAL A 832 -0.72 2.74 38.92
CA VAL A 832 -1.10 1.59 39.75
C VAL A 832 -0.32 0.35 39.31
N ASP A 833 0.23 -0.39 40.29
CA ASP A 833 0.89 -1.68 40.11
C ASP A 833 2.03 -1.69 39.07
N ALA A 834 2.79 -0.59 38.97
CA ALA A 834 3.92 -0.50 38.05
C ALA A 834 5.03 -1.52 38.37
N ILE A 835 5.78 -1.94 37.35
CA ILE A 835 6.95 -2.81 37.46
C ILE A 835 8.16 -2.08 36.88
N ILE A 836 9.28 -2.00 37.61
CA ILE A 836 10.50 -1.33 37.16
C ILE A 836 11.67 -2.30 37.23
N ASN A 837 12.32 -2.60 36.10
CA ASN A 837 13.47 -3.50 36.02
C ASN A 837 13.26 -4.83 36.76
N GLY A 838 12.04 -5.37 36.69
CA GLY A 838 11.62 -6.62 37.37
C GLY A 838 11.22 -6.46 38.85
N PHE A 839 11.25 -5.25 39.42
CA PHE A 839 10.77 -4.96 40.77
C PHE A 839 9.31 -4.53 40.76
N THR A 840 8.49 -5.18 41.59
CA THR A 840 7.08 -4.83 41.81
C THR A 840 6.92 -3.95 43.05
N GLU A 841 5.74 -3.34 43.19
CA GLU A 841 5.35 -2.59 44.39
C GLU A 841 5.54 -3.37 45.69
N ASP A 842 5.25 -4.68 45.69
CA ASP A 842 5.39 -5.51 46.87
C ASP A 842 6.86 -5.68 47.27
N ASN A 843 7.77 -5.84 46.29
CA ASN A 843 9.20 -5.90 46.54
C ASN A 843 9.70 -4.62 47.25
N CYS A 844 9.13 -3.46 46.91
CA CYS A 844 9.48 -2.18 47.53
C CYS A 844 8.82 -2.00 48.92
N SER A 845 7.66 -2.58 49.16
CA SER A 845 6.94 -2.48 50.44
C SER A 845 7.51 -3.33 51.58
N TYR A 846 8.14 -4.48 51.29
CA TYR A 846 8.62 -5.44 52.29
C TYR A 846 10.07 -5.22 52.75
N ARG A 847 10.72 -4.11 52.38
CA ARG A 847 12.03 -3.72 52.96
C ARG A 847 11.89 -3.31 54.43
N THR A 848 11.70 -4.31 55.29
CA THR A 848 11.97 -4.20 56.73
C THR A 848 13.41 -4.67 56.96
N ASN A 849 14.10 -4.01 57.90
CA ASN A 849 15.53 -4.19 58.26
C ASN A 849 15.97 -5.62 58.65
N GLN A 850 15.17 -6.66 58.41
CA GLN A 850 15.44 -8.06 58.78
C GLN A 850 15.81 -8.99 57.60
N ILE A 851 15.75 -8.52 56.34
CA ILE A 851 16.14 -9.34 55.17
C ILE A 851 17.60 -9.05 54.73
N GLU A 852 18.36 -8.22 55.47
CA GLU A 852 19.76 -7.90 55.15
C GLU A 852 20.76 -9.07 55.36
N GLU A 853 20.36 -10.19 56.00
CA GLU A 853 21.32 -11.26 56.38
C GLU A 853 21.21 -12.57 55.59
N TYR A 854 20.23 -12.77 54.70
CA TYR A 854 20.04 -14.08 54.04
C TYR A 854 20.26 -14.12 52.53
N PHE A 855 20.33 -12.96 51.88
CA PHE A 855 20.79 -12.83 50.50
C PHE A 855 21.93 -11.81 50.50
N GLU A 856 23.07 -12.11 49.88
CA GLU A 856 24.19 -11.19 49.67
C GLU A 856 23.78 -10.04 48.73
N MET A 857 22.78 -9.24 49.10
CA MET A 857 22.41 -8.01 48.43
C MET A 857 23.29 -6.89 48.97
N SER A 858 24.10 -6.32 48.08
CA SER A 858 24.96 -5.18 48.35
C SER A 858 24.13 -4.01 48.89
N LYS A 859 24.69 -3.33 49.89
CA LYS A 859 24.01 -2.34 50.73
C LYS A 859 23.66 -0.99 50.04
N ASN A 860 23.61 -0.90 48.71
CA ASN A 860 23.61 0.41 48.01
C ASN A 860 22.72 0.55 46.75
N ASP A 861 21.85 -0.39 46.35
CA ASP A 861 20.89 -0.12 45.25
C ASP A 861 19.54 0.41 45.81
N ASN A 862 19.56 1.63 46.36
CA ASN A 862 18.33 2.38 46.68
C ASN A 862 17.59 2.87 45.42
N SER A 863 18.24 2.83 44.25
CA SER A 863 17.69 3.21 42.94
C SER A 863 16.63 2.25 42.38
N ALA A 864 16.54 1.01 42.89
CA ALA A 864 15.65 -0.02 42.34
C ALA A 864 14.15 0.19 42.68
N CYS A 865 13.82 1.07 43.63
CA CYS A 865 12.45 1.37 44.07
C CYS A 865 12.05 2.84 43.83
N THR A 866 12.71 3.51 42.88
CA THR A 866 12.42 4.89 42.50
C THR A 866 11.68 4.91 41.17
N LEU A 867 10.47 5.46 41.15
CA LEU A 867 9.72 5.70 39.92
C LEU A 867 9.96 7.14 39.48
N ASN A 868 10.77 7.31 38.43
CA ASN A 868 11.15 8.63 37.98
C ASN A 868 10.04 9.26 37.12
N ILE A 869 9.17 10.02 37.76
CA ILE A 869 8.14 10.84 37.11
C ILE A 869 8.53 12.31 37.21
N LEU A 870 8.59 12.99 36.07
CA LEU A 870 8.78 14.43 35.98
C LEU A 870 7.41 15.09 35.82
N LYS A 871 7.09 16.06 36.68
CA LYS A 871 5.81 16.78 36.63
C LYS A 871 5.97 18.29 36.76
N ASP A 872 5.10 19.03 36.11
CA ASP A 872 5.00 20.48 36.32
C ASP A 872 4.08 20.82 37.53
N GLY A 873 3.86 22.12 37.74
CA GLY A 873 3.00 22.64 38.80
C GLY A 873 1.50 22.50 38.55
N LEU A 874 1.08 22.17 37.32
CA LEU A 874 -0.33 22.07 36.91
C LEU A 874 -0.84 20.63 36.88
N CYS A 875 0.05 19.66 36.66
CA CYS A 875 -0.29 18.25 36.65
C CYS A 875 -0.64 17.74 38.06
N GLN A 876 -1.83 17.13 38.15
CA GLN A 876 -2.29 16.37 39.31
C GLN A 876 -1.88 14.90 39.13
N MET A 877 -1.18 14.37 40.11
CA MET A 877 -0.65 13.01 40.04
C MET A 877 -1.02 12.20 41.28
N ARG A 878 -1.39 10.94 41.07
CA ARG A 878 -1.61 9.93 42.10
C ARG A 878 -0.80 8.69 41.74
N VAL A 879 0.25 8.43 42.53
CA VAL A 879 1.03 7.19 42.45
C VAL A 879 0.69 6.36 43.70
N THR A 880 0.65 5.04 43.56
CA THR A 880 0.61 4.12 44.69
C THR A 880 1.72 4.45 45.70
N TYR A 881 1.38 4.47 47.00
CA TYR A 881 2.21 5.01 48.09
C TYR A 881 3.51 4.23 48.36
N LYS A 882 3.80 3.18 47.57
CA LYS A 882 4.92 2.26 47.74
C LYS A 882 6.15 2.65 46.91
N TRP A 883 6.02 3.55 45.94
CA TRP A 883 7.13 4.08 45.14
C TRP A 883 7.71 5.37 45.73
N GLU A 884 9.04 5.48 45.79
CA GLU A 884 9.72 6.72 46.15
C GLU A 884 9.85 7.63 44.92
N LEU A 885 9.52 8.92 45.07
CA LEU A 885 9.77 9.94 44.05
C LEU A 885 11.12 10.63 44.33
N PRO A 886 11.95 10.88 43.30
CA PRO A 886 13.25 11.51 43.48
C PRO A 886 13.10 12.95 44.04
N GLN A 887 13.99 13.33 44.96
CA GLN A 887 14.05 14.72 45.43
C GLN A 887 14.61 15.62 44.31
N THR A 888 14.03 16.80 44.13
CA THR A 888 14.49 17.77 43.14
C THR A 888 15.94 18.17 43.44
N PRO A 889 16.90 17.87 42.56
CA PRO A 889 18.30 18.16 42.80
C PRO A 889 18.56 19.67 42.72
N ILE A 890 19.60 20.14 43.42
CA ILE A 890 20.00 21.54 43.44
C ILE A 890 20.84 21.84 42.19
N VAL A 891 20.46 22.88 41.45
CA VAL A 891 21.16 23.33 40.25
C VAL A 891 22.54 23.87 40.60
N VAL A 892 23.56 23.50 39.83
CA VAL A 892 24.89 24.11 39.87
C VAL A 892 25.19 24.66 38.50
N LEU A 893 25.34 25.98 38.36
CA LEU A 893 25.80 26.59 37.11
C LEU A 893 27.33 26.58 37.10
N GLU A 894 27.93 26.33 35.93
CA GLU A 894 29.37 26.41 35.68
C GLU A 894 29.70 27.53 34.69
N LYS A 895 28.90 27.68 33.63
CA LYS A 895 29.14 28.67 32.57
C LYS A 895 27.84 29.13 31.94
N VAL A 896 27.78 30.41 31.55
CA VAL A 896 26.64 31.00 30.83
C VAL A 896 27.15 31.95 29.75
N ARG A 897 26.71 31.73 28.51
CA ARG A 897 27.11 32.50 27.33
C ARG A 897 25.88 33.00 26.55
N LEU A 898 25.93 34.23 26.07
CA LEU A 898 25.01 34.81 25.11
C LEU A 898 25.72 34.98 23.77
N VAL A 899 25.18 34.38 22.71
CA VAL A 899 25.71 34.48 21.35
C VAL A 899 24.84 35.42 20.52
N ILE A 900 25.45 36.46 19.95
CA ILE A 900 24.77 37.52 19.19
C ILE A 900 25.23 37.46 17.72
N ASN A 901 24.27 37.25 16.80
CA ASN A 901 24.48 37.23 15.34
C ASN A 901 23.54 38.22 14.64
N LEU A 902 24.02 39.40 14.26
CA LEU A 902 23.19 40.45 13.61
C LEU A 902 23.12 40.34 12.08
N LYS A 903 23.44 39.19 11.48
CA LYS A 903 23.36 38.99 10.00
C LYS A 903 21.98 38.51 9.53
N ASP A 904 21.20 37.90 10.40
CA ASP A 904 19.86 37.38 10.11
C ASP A 904 18.89 38.02 11.11
N GLU A 905 18.08 38.98 10.65
CA GLU A 905 17.17 39.75 11.51
C GLU A 905 16.01 38.89 12.08
N GLU A 906 15.78 37.70 11.52
CA GLU A 906 14.75 36.77 12.00
C GLU A 906 15.27 35.79 13.08
N GLU A 907 16.60 35.63 13.21
CA GLU A 907 17.24 34.69 14.15
C GLU A 907 17.25 35.27 15.60
N PRO A 908 16.61 34.62 16.59
CA PRO A 908 16.60 35.10 17.97
C PRO A 908 17.95 34.92 18.68
N PHE A 909 18.30 35.81 19.61
CA PHE A 909 19.55 35.72 20.38
C PHE A 909 19.55 34.47 21.27
N LYS A 910 20.65 33.72 21.27
CA LYS A 910 20.75 32.40 21.92
C LYS A 910 21.60 32.47 23.18
N PHE A 911 21.03 31.97 24.27
CA PHE A 911 21.73 31.73 25.53
C PHE A 911 22.10 30.25 25.64
N GLU A 912 23.32 29.99 26.08
CA GLU A 912 23.89 28.66 26.30
C GLU A 912 24.41 28.58 27.73
N LEU A 913 23.93 27.61 28.50
CA LEU A 913 24.28 27.36 29.89
C LEU A 913 24.91 25.99 30.01
N GLU A 914 25.97 25.90 30.82
CA GLU A 914 26.62 24.66 31.22
C GLU A 914 26.68 24.59 32.76
N GLY A 915 26.53 23.39 33.31
CA GLY A 915 26.49 23.14 34.75
C GLY A 915 26.17 21.69 35.06
N ASN A 916 25.59 21.43 36.24
CA ASN A 916 25.15 20.11 36.67
C ASN A 916 23.76 20.16 37.31
N ASN A 917 23.10 19.00 37.33
CA ASN A 917 21.78 18.78 37.95
C ASN A 917 20.65 19.59 37.32
N PHE A 918 20.65 19.81 36.02
CA PHE A 918 19.54 20.51 35.36
C PHE A 918 18.36 19.55 35.21
N VAL A 919 17.17 19.97 35.66
CA VAL A 919 15.95 19.17 35.52
C VAL A 919 15.06 19.81 34.46
N PRO A 920 14.83 19.12 33.33
CA PRO A 920 14.00 19.62 32.24
C PRO A 920 12.56 20.00 32.67
N LEU A 921 11.85 20.84 31.90
CA LEU A 921 10.51 21.44 32.16
C LEU A 921 10.38 22.42 33.33
N VAL A 922 11.10 22.20 34.42
CA VAL A 922 11.05 23.03 35.64
C VAL A 922 12.26 23.94 35.78
N PHE A 923 13.28 23.75 34.92
CA PHE A 923 14.48 24.58 34.88
C PHE A 923 14.14 26.03 34.53
N THR A 924 14.13 26.86 35.57
CA THR A 924 13.81 28.26 35.50
C THR A 924 15.09 29.07 35.72
N ILE A 925 15.35 29.99 34.82
CA ILE A 925 16.47 30.91 34.85
C ILE A 925 15.98 32.25 35.40
N MET A 926 16.76 32.87 36.28
CA MET A 926 16.61 34.25 36.70
C MET A 926 17.78 35.06 36.17
N ILE A 927 17.47 36.06 35.34
CA ILE A 927 18.46 37.03 34.85
C ILE A 927 18.38 38.25 35.75
N ASP A 928 19.50 38.64 36.36
CA ASP A 928 19.60 39.79 37.25
C ASP A 928 20.80 40.70 36.92
N GLN A 929 20.76 41.96 37.36
CA GLN A 929 21.88 42.89 37.27
C GLN A 929 22.76 42.76 38.51
N ILE A 930 23.96 42.20 38.35
CA ILE A 930 24.92 42.02 39.46
C ILE A 930 25.34 43.39 40.02
N ARG A 931 25.87 44.25 39.14
CA ARG A 931 26.33 45.61 39.47
C ARG A 931 26.69 46.43 38.24
N LEU A 932 26.88 47.73 38.45
CA LEU A 932 27.52 48.61 37.49
C LEU A 932 29.04 48.32 37.38
N LYS A 933 29.57 48.47 36.17
CA LYS A 933 31.00 48.44 35.88
C LYS A 933 31.69 49.68 36.46
N THR A 934 32.92 49.52 36.94
CA THR A 934 33.74 50.65 37.34
C THR A 934 34.32 51.35 36.10
N LYS A 935 34.81 52.58 36.26
CA LYS A 935 35.43 53.32 35.16
C LYS A 935 36.68 52.63 34.62
N ASP A 936 37.43 51.94 35.47
CA ASP A 936 38.64 51.20 35.10
C ASP A 936 38.27 49.94 34.30
N GLU A 937 37.22 49.21 34.71
CA GLU A 937 36.70 48.06 33.96
C GLU A 937 36.21 48.44 32.56
N ILE A 938 35.51 49.58 32.43
CA ILE A 938 35.07 50.11 31.14
C ILE A 938 36.30 50.52 30.29
N HIS A 939 37.34 51.08 30.92
CA HIS A 939 38.57 51.48 30.22
C HIS A 939 39.33 50.27 29.69
N ASP A 940 39.51 49.23 30.50
CA ASP A 940 40.22 48.01 30.14
C ASP A 940 39.49 47.23 29.04
N GLU A 941 38.16 47.14 29.10
CA GLU A 941 37.33 46.53 28.06
C GLU A 941 37.43 47.28 26.72
N VAL A 942 37.43 48.61 26.76
CA VAL A 942 37.65 49.44 25.56
C VAL A 942 39.05 49.20 24.98
N MET A 943 40.07 49.07 25.82
CA MET A 943 41.44 48.78 25.37
C MET A 943 41.58 47.37 24.77
N ASN A 944 40.98 46.35 25.38
CA ASN A 944 40.94 44.98 24.86
C ASN A 944 40.19 44.91 23.51
N ASN A 945 39.07 45.62 23.38
CA ASN A 945 38.32 45.70 22.12
C ASN A 945 39.13 46.39 21.00
N ILE A 946 40.01 47.35 21.34
CA ILE A 946 40.94 47.96 20.38
C ILE A 946 41.99 46.94 19.89
N GLU A 947 42.46 46.03 20.74
CA GLU A 947 43.37 44.95 20.34
C GLU A 947 42.67 43.86 19.50
N GLU A 948 41.46 43.46 19.86
CA GLU A 948 40.62 42.54 19.09
C GLU A 948 40.30 43.11 17.69
N LYS A 949 39.93 44.40 17.61
CA LYS A 949 39.74 45.09 16.32
C LYS A 949 40.98 45.05 15.43
N LYS A 950 42.18 45.17 16.01
CA LYS A 950 43.45 45.06 15.26
C LYS A 950 43.70 43.66 14.71
N LYS A 951 43.28 42.58 15.41
CA LYS A 951 43.36 41.20 14.88
C LYS A 951 42.44 41.00 13.67
N TYR A 952 41.21 41.52 13.72
CA TYR A 952 40.26 41.42 12.60
C TYR A 952 40.67 42.26 11.38
N GLU A 953 41.26 43.44 11.59
CA GLU A 953 41.80 44.27 10.50
C GLU A 953 43.05 43.64 9.84
N GLN A 954 43.83 42.81 10.56
CA GLN A 954 44.97 42.07 9.98
C GLN A 954 44.55 40.88 9.09
N ASN A 955 43.46 40.19 9.37
CA ASN A 955 42.99 39.06 8.53
C ASN A 955 42.35 39.52 7.20
N ASN A 956 41.69 40.69 7.19
CA ASN A 956 41.09 41.24 5.97
C ASN A 956 42.12 41.86 5.00
N THR A 957 43.33 42.16 5.46
CA THR A 957 44.41 42.67 4.58
C THR A 957 45.13 41.55 3.84
N LEU A 958 45.18 40.32 4.37
CA LEU A 958 45.74 39.16 3.65
C LEU A 958 44.79 38.64 2.55
N SER A 959 43.47 38.60 2.83
CA SER A 959 42.42 38.18 1.88
C SER A 959 42.30 39.13 0.68
N ASN A 960 42.34 40.45 0.93
CA ASN A 960 42.29 41.46 -0.14
C ASN A 960 43.57 41.48 -1.01
N LEU A 961 44.74 41.18 -0.44
CA LEU A 961 45.97 41.05 -1.21
C LEU A 961 45.93 39.81 -2.12
N MET A 962 45.36 38.69 -1.67
CA MET A 962 45.20 37.48 -2.48
C MET A 962 44.22 37.67 -3.65
N GLN A 963 43.11 38.41 -3.46
CA GLN A 963 42.18 38.76 -4.54
C GLN A 963 42.79 39.75 -5.57
N ILE A 964 43.65 40.67 -5.12
CA ILE A 964 44.40 41.58 -6.03
C ILE A 964 45.47 40.83 -6.85
N PHE A 965 46.07 39.77 -6.29
CA PHE A 965 47.02 38.92 -7.02
C PHE A 965 46.32 37.94 -7.99
N GLN A 966 45.12 37.44 -7.67
CA GLN A 966 44.33 36.58 -8.57
C GLN A 966 43.69 37.36 -9.73
N HIS A 967 43.24 38.61 -9.51
CA HIS A 967 42.76 39.48 -10.61
C HIS A 967 43.88 40.00 -11.54
N ARG A 968 45.16 39.85 -11.16
CA ARG A 968 46.31 40.20 -12.03
C ARG A 968 46.75 39.10 -13.01
N PHE A 969 46.25 37.87 -12.88
CA PHE A 969 46.65 36.75 -13.76
C PHE A 969 45.60 36.30 -14.80
N ILE A 970 44.38 36.84 -14.78
CA ILE A 970 43.35 36.57 -15.80
C ILE A 970 42.91 37.88 -16.44
N ASN A 971 43.81 38.50 -17.20
CA ASN A 971 43.48 39.37 -18.34
C ASN A 971 44.77 39.68 -19.13
N LYS A 972 45.36 38.61 -19.67
CA LYS A 972 46.49 38.69 -20.59
C LYS A 972 46.28 37.70 -21.74
N ASN A 973 45.25 37.97 -22.55
CA ASN A 973 45.14 37.54 -23.94
C ASN A 973 44.23 38.52 -24.69
N GLU A 974 44.71 39.75 -24.89
CA GLU A 974 44.45 40.56 -26.08
C GLU A 974 45.44 41.71 -26.07
N PHE A 975 46.37 41.70 -27.03
CA PHE A 975 47.47 42.66 -27.15
C PHE A 975 47.14 43.65 -28.27
N GLU A 976 47.42 44.92 -27.99
CA GLU A 976 47.72 46.02 -28.92
C GLU A 976 46.60 46.68 -29.75
N GLU A 977 46.22 47.92 -29.40
CA GLU A 977 46.83 49.10 -30.02
C GLU A 977 46.48 50.43 -29.29
N LYS A 978 47.55 51.19 -29.00
CA LYS A 978 47.66 52.67 -29.04
C LYS A 978 46.70 53.56 -28.22
N ARG A 979 47.31 54.08 -27.14
CA ARG A 979 47.62 55.51 -26.88
C ARG A 979 46.52 56.58 -27.05
N ASN A 980 46.34 57.29 -25.93
CA ASN A 980 46.22 58.75 -25.79
C ASN A 980 44.87 59.42 -26.11
N LYS A 981 44.05 59.69 -25.07
CA LYS A 981 43.93 61.03 -24.42
C LYS A 981 42.67 61.13 -23.53
N THR A 982 42.95 61.39 -22.25
CA THR A 982 42.30 62.39 -21.37
C THR A 982 40.77 62.42 -21.31
N ILE A 983 40.20 61.82 -20.26
CA ILE A 983 38.87 62.14 -19.73
C ILE A 983 39.05 62.81 -18.36
N HIS A 984 38.44 63.98 -18.23
CA HIS A 984 38.15 64.71 -16.99
C HIS A 984 37.40 63.82 -16.00
N PHE A 985 37.85 63.75 -14.75
CA PHE A 985 37.00 63.34 -13.63
C PHE A 985 36.93 64.45 -12.59
N THR A 986 35.77 65.08 -12.52
CA THR A 986 35.26 65.80 -11.36
C THR A 986 34.87 64.81 -10.26
N ASN A 987 35.25 65.14 -9.04
CA ASN A 987 34.88 64.44 -7.80
C ASN A 987 33.37 64.23 -7.69
N GLN A 988 32.93 62.98 -7.62
CA GLN A 988 31.73 62.59 -6.89
C GLN A 988 32.12 61.53 -5.85
N GLN A 989 31.79 61.86 -4.61
CA GLN A 989 31.89 61.02 -3.43
C GLN A 989 31.13 59.71 -3.66
N GLN A 990 31.83 58.56 -3.63
CA GLN A 990 31.18 57.29 -3.36
C GLN A 990 30.90 57.21 -1.86
N LYS A 991 29.64 57.49 -1.50
CA LYS A 991 29.03 56.99 -0.27
C LYS A 991 29.10 55.47 -0.32
N ASN A 992 29.88 54.87 0.57
CA ASN A 992 29.67 53.48 0.96
C ASN A 992 28.28 53.41 1.60
N SER A 993 27.33 52.79 0.91
CA SER A 993 26.04 52.42 1.47
C SER A 993 26.27 51.30 2.48
N PHE A 994 26.48 51.69 3.74
CA PHE A 994 26.07 50.84 4.85
C PHE A 994 24.56 50.69 4.75
N ILE A 995 24.07 49.46 4.84
CA ILE A 995 22.64 49.16 4.96
C ILE A 995 22.15 49.95 6.18
N ALA A 996 21.21 50.86 5.96
CA ALA A 996 20.63 51.67 7.00
C ALA A 996 19.58 50.82 7.72
N ASN A 997 19.79 50.52 9.01
CA ASN A 997 18.73 50.01 9.87
C ASN A 997 17.57 51.03 9.84
N GLU A 998 16.35 50.59 9.55
CA GLU A 998 15.15 51.45 9.41
C GLU A 998 14.65 52.09 10.72
N VAL A 999 15.41 51.99 11.82
CA VAL A 999 15.07 52.58 13.13
C VAL A 999 16.20 53.48 13.62
N ASP A 1000 15.97 54.80 13.65
CA ASP A 1000 16.92 55.81 14.11
C ASP A 1000 16.90 55.92 15.65
N TYR A 1001 17.72 55.11 16.33
CA TYR A 1001 17.82 55.13 17.79
C TYR A 1001 18.56 56.39 18.29
N THR A 1002 18.07 57.00 19.37
CA THR A 1002 18.72 58.14 20.04
C THR A 1002 20.17 57.81 20.41
N ARG A 1003 21.09 58.77 20.21
CA ARG A 1003 22.52 58.60 20.49
C ARG A 1003 22.96 59.40 21.73
N ASP A 1004 23.90 58.83 22.48
CA ASP A 1004 24.53 59.45 23.64
C ASP A 1004 25.50 60.58 23.24
N SER A 1005 26.06 61.28 24.25
CA SER A 1005 27.04 62.36 24.03
C SER A 1005 28.34 61.93 23.36
N TYR A 1006 28.54 60.63 23.14
CA TYR A 1006 29.70 60.03 22.49
C TYR A 1006 29.37 59.48 21.09
N GLY A 1007 28.16 59.74 20.57
CA GLY A 1007 27.72 59.32 19.23
C GLY A 1007 27.29 57.85 19.14
N ARG A 1008 27.17 57.15 20.27
CA ARG A 1008 26.76 55.74 20.34
C ARG A 1008 25.26 55.67 20.55
N ILE A 1009 24.61 54.59 20.11
CA ILE A 1009 23.21 54.33 20.43
C ILE A 1009 23.02 54.31 21.95
N ALA A 1010 22.08 55.11 22.45
CA ALA A 1010 21.66 55.14 23.85
C ALA A 1010 20.79 53.91 24.12
N TRP A 1011 21.24 53.08 25.05
CA TRP A 1011 20.65 51.80 25.43
C TRP A 1011 20.75 51.65 26.95
N PRO A 1012 19.76 51.08 27.65
CA PRO A 1012 18.51 50.51 27.15
C PRO A 1012 17.48 51.58 26.73
N PRO A 1013 16.59 51.30 25.76
CA PRO A 1013 15.59 52.25 25.29
C PRO A 1013 14.45 52.48 26.31
N GLU A 1014 13.68 53.57 26.13
CA GLU A 1014 12.53 53.87 26.97
C GLU A 1014 11.46 52.77 26.80
N GLY A 1015 11.09 52.08 27.89
CA GLY A 1015 10.20 50.91 27.86
C GLY A 1015 10.89 49.55 27.76
N ALA A 1016 12.23 49.49 27.88
CA ALA A 1016 12.98 48.25 27.94
C ALA A 1016 12.53 47.31 29.08
N SER A 1017 12.71 46.01 28.86
CA SER A 1017 12.45 44.98 29.86
C SER A 1017 13.27 45.21 31.13
N GLN A 1018 12.64 45.11 32.31
CA GLN A 1018 13.29 45.31 33.60
C GLN A 1018 13.77 43.99 34.20
N VAL A 1019 14.99 43.99 34.75
CA VAL A 1019 15.59 42.90 35.52
C VAL A 1019 15.35 43.09 37.03
N PRO A 1020 15.19 42.02 37.83
CA PRO A 1020 15.25 40.62 37.42
C PRO A 1020 13.97 40.13 36.76
N PHE A 1021 14.11 39.19 35.83
CA PHE A 1021 12.98 38.45 35.25
C PHE A 1021 13.32 36.97 35.11
N LEU A 1022 12.26 36.15 35.07
CA LEU A 1022 12.36 34.70 34.97
C LEU A 1022 12.13 34.24 33.52
N VAL A 1023 12.91 33.27 33.09
CA VAL A 1023 12.80 32.64 31.76
C VAL A 1023 12.89 31.13 31.94
N LEU A 1024 12.00 30.39 31.27
CA LEU A 1024 12.13 28.94 31.17
C LEU A 1024 13.18 28.61 30.11
N ALA A 1025 14.08 27.68 30.41
CA ALA A 1025 15.06 27.21 29.43
C ALA A 1025 14.89 25.73 29.09
N SER A 1026 15.24 25.41 27.85
CA SER A 1026 15.27 24.04 27.36
C SER A 1026 16.54 23.37 27.88
N VAL A 1027 16.38 22.32 28.68
CA VAL A 1027 17.49 21.53 29.20
C VAL A 1027 17.83 20.41 28.22
N HIS A 1028 19.12 20.18 28.00
CA HIS A 1028 19.69 19.11 27.18
C HIS A 1028 20.54 18.22 28.10
N GLY A 1029 20.06 17.01 28.38
CA GLY A 1029 20.66 16.10 29.37
C GLY A 1029 20.51 16.62 30.80
N THR A 1030 21.60 16.57 31.58
CA THR A 1030 21.64 17.05 32.98
C THR A 1030 22.58 18.22 33.21
N LYS A 1031 23.28 18.68 32.16
CA LYS A 1031 24.40 19.61 32.27
C LYS A 1031 24.30 20.84 31.38
N ARG A 1032 23.43 20.84 30.38
CA ARG A 1032 23.32 21.95 29.42
C ARG A 1032 21.90 22.48 29.35
N ALA A 1033 21.76 23.78 29.19
CA ALA A 1033 20.46 24.38 28.92
C ALA A 1033 20.62 25.53 27.92
N SER A 1034 19.57 25.82 27.18
CA SER A 1034 19.53 26.93 26.25
C SER A 1034 18.16 27.57 26.20
N PHE A 1035 18.12 28.87 25.96
CA PHE A 1035 16.90 29.58 25.62
C PHE A 1035 17.23 30.67 24.62
N SER A 1036 16.22 31.12 23.88
CA SER A 1036 16.38 32.20 22.93
C SER A 1036 15.33 33.29 23.16
N MET A 1037 15.72 34.53 22.95
CA MET A 1037 14.81 35.68 23.06
C MET A 1037 15.10 36.69 21.96
N LYS A 1038 14.05 37.26 21.35
CA LYS A 1038 14.19 38.37 20.40
C LYS A 1038 14.42 39.71 21.11
N ASP A 1039 13.89 39.86 22.34
CA ASP A 1039 14.06 41.08 23.12
C ASP A 1039 15.40 41.11 23.85
N ILE A 1040 16.28 42.02 23.44
CA ILE A 1040 17.56 42.31 24.13
C ILE A 1040 17.59 43.72 24.73
N SER A 1041 16.44 44.41 24.78
CA SER A 1041 16.30 45.80 25.24
C SER A 1041 16.85 46.04 26.65
N TRP A 1042 16.90 45.01 27.48
CA TRP A 1042 17.37 45.03 28.87
C TRP A 1042 18.91 44.99 29.02
N LEU A 1043 19.64 44.57 27.99
CA LEU A 1043 21.08 44.29 28.08
C LEU A 1043 21.94 45.52 27.77
N ASP A 1044 22.38 46.25 28.80
CA ASP A 1044 23.43 47.27 28.68
C ASP A 1044 24.78 46.69 29.10
N SER A 1045 25.39 45.95 28.18
CA SER A 1045 26.71 45.34 28.38
C SER A 1045 27.82 46.38 28.57
N ARG A 1046 27.61 47.67 28.29
CA ARG A 1046 28.66 48.69 28.41
C ARG A 1046 28.80 49.23 29.82
N THR A 1047 27.71 49.29 30.58
CA THR A 1047 27.71 49.89 31.92
C THR A 1047 27.46 48.90 33.04
N SER A 1048 26.97 47.69 32.73
CA SER A 1048 26.50 46.74 33.73
C SER A 1048 27.05 45.33 33.52
N TYR A 1049 27.22 44.60 34.63
CA TYR A 1049 27.37 43.16 34.63
C TYR A 1049 26.04 42.49 34.96
N TYR A 1050 25.69 41.49 34.18
CA TYR A 1050 24.50 40.68 34.38
C TYR A 1050 24.89 39.28 34.87
N GLY A 1051 24.02 38.73 35.71
CA GLY A 1051 24.19 37.47 36.40
C GLY A 1051 23.01 36.56 36.14
N ILE A 1052 23.30 35.27 36.15
CA ILE A 1052 22.31 34.22 35.95
C ILE A 1052 22.27 33.33 37.19
N LEU A 1053 21.06 33.09 37.67
CA LEU A 1053 20.72 32.03 38.62
C LEU A 1053 19.76 31.06 37.95
N ALA A 1054 19.69 29.83 38.46
CA ALA A 1054 18.79 28.82 37.95
C ALA A 1054 18.13 28.03 39.09
N SER A 1055 16.98 27.43 38.82
CA SER A 1055 16.18 26.69 39.79
C SER A 1055 15.47 25.52 39.11
N ASN A 1056 15.38 24.37 39.78
CA ASN A 1056 14.58 23.22 39.35
C ASN A 1056 13.21 23.14 40.04
N ASP A 1057 12.95 23.97 41.05
CA ASP A 1057 11.68 23.96 41.80
C ASP A 1057 10.93 25.30 41.72
N GLY A 1058 11.51 26.28 41.02
CA GLY A 1058 11.01 27.65 40.90
C GLY A 1058 11.01 28.43 42.20
N LYS A 1059 11.60 27.89 43.28
CA LYS A 1059 11.62 28.50 44.63
C LYS A 1059 13.03 28.83 45.07
N LYS A 1060 13.97 27.90 44.90
CA LYS A 1060 15.36 28.05 45.31
C LYS A 1060 16.23 28.29 44.07
N PHE A 1061 16.77 29.50 43.95
CA PHE A 1061 17.61 29.91 42.83
C PHE A 1061 19.09 29.89 43.23
N THR A 1062 19.87 29.06 42.53
CA THR A 1062 21.29 28.81 42.79
C THR A 1062 22.11 29.08 41.54
N GLY A 1063 23.38 29.42 41.71
CA GLY A 1063 24.31 29.64 40.60
C GLY A 1063 25.64 28.98 40.88
N GLU A 1064 26.64 29.77 41.27
CA GLU A 1064 28.00 29.27 41.53
C GLU A 1064 28.00 28.29 42.72
N ASN A 1065 28.60 27.10 42.52
CA ASN A 1065 28.73 26.03 43.53
C ASN A 1065 27.40 25.53 44.14
N GLY A 1066 26.24 25.82 43.52
CA GLY A 1066 24.93 25.43 44.05
C GLY A 1066 24.48 26.20 45.30
N GLU A 1067 25.12 27.34 45.58
CA GLU A 1067 24.72 28.23 46.67
C GLU A 1067 23.58 29.16 46.25
N GLU A 1068 22.66 29.43 47.17
CA GLU A 1068 21.48 30.26 46.92
C GLU A 1068 21.87 31.74 46.81
N GLY A 1069 21.43 32.40 45.72
CA GLY A 1069 21.68 33.82 45.48
C GLY A 1069 23.12 34.19 45.10
N LYS A 1070 23.96 33.23 44.67
CA LYS A 1070 25.27 33.52 44.05
C LYS A 1070 25.20 33.39 42.53
N GLU A 1071 25.05 34.51 41.82
CA GLU A 1071 24.89 34.54 40.37
C GLU A 1071 26.19 34.15 39.62
N ILE A 1072 26.06 33.42 38.50
CA ILE A 1072 27.15 33.29 37.51
C ILE A 1072 27.09 34.45 36.52
N ARG A 1073 28.23 35.10 36.28
CA ARG A 1073 28.35 36.20 35.32
C ARG A 1073 28.06 35.72 33.90
N LEU A 1074 27.18 36.44 33.19
CA LEU A 1074 26.88 36.21 31.78
C LEU A 1074 28.06 36.62 30.90
N GLU A 1075 28.61 35.68 30.13
CA GLU A 1075 29.57 35.96 29.05
C GLU A 1075 28.83 36.37 27.77
N ILE A 1076 29.29 37.40 27.08
CA ILE A 1076 28.66 37.91 25.85
C ILE A 1076 29.65 37.73 24.70
N ASP A 1077 29.22 37.00 23.67
CA ASP A 1077 29.99 36.73 22.46
C ASP A 1077 29.28 37.29 21.22
N ILE A 1078 29.95 38.21 20.52
CA ILE A 1078 29.38 38.95 19.38
C ILE A 1078 30.05 38.43 18.10
N LYS A 1079 29.31 37.66 17.28
CA LYS A 1079 29.84 37.09 16.02
C LYS A 1079 29.81 38.10 14.86
N TYR A 1080 28.74 38.88 14.75
CA TYR A 1080 28.57 39.96 13.76
C TYR A 1080 27.66 41.04 14.36
N GLY A 1081 28.11 42.30 14.42
CA GLY A 1081 27.36 43.43 14.96
C GLY A 1081 28.23 44.63 15.37
N GLU A 1082 27.61 45.76 15.73
CA GLU A 1082 28.29 47.01 16.21
C GLU A 1082 28.52 47.02 17.73
#